data_AF-T0PXD5-F1
#
_entry.id   AF-T0PXD5-F1
#
_cell.length_a   1.000
_cell.length_b   1.000
_cell.length_c   1.000
_cell.angle_alpha   90.00
_cell.angle_beta   90.00
_cell.angle_gamma   90.00
#
_symmetry.space_group_name_H-M   'P 1'
#
loop_
_entity.id
_entity.type
_entity.pdbx_description
1 polymer ?
#
loop_
_entity_poly.entity_id
_entity_poly.type
_entity_poly.pdbx_seq_one_letter_code
_entity_poly.pdbx_strand_id
1 'polypeptide(L)'
;MDTAVDGVLATEPGAAPMALEFNLPPSDKPMRVSRPSRLNTQILGQLQTRKYILTLGFFISCVWNLVAPLKAWALSRYGFVSTADTIVLNVNWNTVLNGRFLTQLYTSSGIALRAPRPADRYINVFLDFIVVPRSELTWAKSLYGTGNIFQMDLDGRCMRQSLDGPRQADQFNKDILAYTASGYPLWGTEVVRAMVPPVPGFVQLHEISEAMLCLKGMPLEDYVNVQFVSSLQPYNKSSDAAAIAMWRQKLFPNLSECLARRAALVAAANPPADGVAALAKELAATFKTGVVNIAGNAQLYTPMTFLDGFVDLSGLKSGSVTYQLNGRDPSALLFAGSGYLDAVMNPRETAWWCSIQYVDPATNSPNATQCFEKVATTLPSVFLGKYVVAGAGSRFSDYPSFVMDMLTQGTQASIVMTKANGSEAIILNFIALLSLAGYGYFFVRISIYLYQTAKWIRRMPDSSQKKQLLYSVVNCSISSVIWSHYRTSMQFIGFLGFIAWHLGTSSSSCQWDHSIVDVSVDATYSCRIDSLGHFSSFAEIIRLFSYSWVFYALVFMDRMPGIAIYMPGYIVAALLLGFVPLSLLAIVVAEICKARLQSPALFLIHNQLFLVLLWLAVFWLLRTPLLRPVHRLVELCLGLVGVKKQKLHIESPFYAMLGDHFWIETALHRDEDVMYVPLSVLMETKNLKLRNIYDHEYFTYGVLKTEKTRSDHPLWLQTQLEYYVRVHE
;
A
#
# COMPACT_ATOMS: atom_id res chain seq x y z
N MET A 1 -43.13 -6.40 -88.04
CA MET A 1 -43.17 -5.96 -86.62
C MET A 1 -42.95 -4.45 -86.59
N ASP A 2 -43.79 -3.67 -87.26
CA ASP A 2 -45.26 -3.47 -87.11
C ASP A 2 -45.47 -2.31 -86.12
N THR A 3 -45.58 -1.06 -86.60
CA THR A 3 -46.83 -0.35 -87.00
C THR A 3 -47.73 0.01 -85.82
N ALA A 4 -48.39 1.18 -85.75
CA ALA A 4 -48.33 2.45 -86.49
C ALA A 4 -49.35 3.42 -85.82
N VAL A 5 -49.78 4.48 -86.52
CA VAL A 5 -51.02 5.30 -86.30
C VAL A 5 -50.87 6.39 -85.22
N ASP A 6 -50.52 7.65 -85.57
CA ASP A 6 -51.31 8.76 -86.19
C ASP A 6 -52.02 9.63 -85.12
N GLY A 7 -52.20 10.96 -85.24
CA GLY A 7 -51.78 11.93 -86.26
C GLY A 7 -52.79 13.12 -86.40
N VAL A 8 -52.34 14.30 -86.90
CA VAL A 8 -53.15 15.39 -87.57
C VAL A 8 -54.24 16.10 -86.70
N LEU A 9 -54.73 17.35 -86.87
CA LEU A 9 -54.45 18.59 -87.65
C LEU A 9 -53.60 19.59 -86.80
N ALA A 10 -53.15 20.81 -87.17
CA ALA A 10 -53.39 21.85 -88.20
C ALA A 10 -54.44 22.96 -87.90
N THR A 11 -53.99 24.24 -87.87
CA THR A 11 -54.58 25.42 -88.56
C THR A 11 -53.68 26.67 -88.40
N GLU A 12 -53.43 27.39 -89.51
CA GLU A 12 -52.82 28.74 -89.59
C GLU A 12 -53.92 29.85 -89.49
N PRO A 13 -53.73 31.08 -90.02
CA PRO A 13 -52.83 32.18 -89.64
C PRO A 13 -53.61 33.47 -89.26
N GLY A 14 -52.94 34.59 -88.91
CA GLY A 14 -53.64 35.89 -88.92
C GLY A 14 -52.93 37.13 -88.37
N ALA A 15 -52.51 38.02 -89.29
CA ALA A 15 -52.49 39.50 -89.21
C ALA A 15 -51.84 40.24 -88.01
N ALA A 16 -50.88 41.12 -88.33
CA ALA A 16 -50.53 42.30 -87.52
C ALA A 16 -51.65 43.37 -87.57
N PRO A 17 -51.65 44.36 -86.66
CA PRO A 17 -51.02 45.64 -87.04
C PRO A 17 -50.35 46.45 -85.91
N MET A 18 -49.47 47.36 -86.36
CA MET A 18 -49.13 48.69 -85.81
C MET A 18 -48.89 48.91 -84.30
N ALA A 19 -47.62 49.22 -84.01
CA ALA A 19 -47.14 50.46 -83.36
C ALA A 19 -47.72 50.89 -82.00
N LEU A 20 -46.84 50.93 -81.00
CA LEU A 20 -46.52 52.21 -80.35
C LEU A 20 -45.09 52.18 -79.76
N GLU A 21 -44.22 53.07 -80.22
CA GLU A 21 -42.94 53.33 -79.56
C GLU A 21 -43.17 54.07 -78.23
N PHE A 22 -42.47 53.66 -77.17
CA PHE A 22 -42.26 54.50 -76.00
C PHE A 22 -40.79 54.47 -75.60
N ASN A 23 -40.01 55.33 -76.28
CA ASN A 23 -38.66 55.67 -75.86
C ASN A 23 -38.73 56.47 -74.54
N LEU A 24 -38.15 55.94 -73.47
CA LEU A 24 -37.85 56.69 -72.24
C LEU A 24 -36.33 56.80 -72.06
N PRO A 25 -35.82 57.94 -71.57
CA PRO A 25 -34.42 58.32 -71.75
C PRO A 25 -33.46 57.64 -70.76
N PRO A 26 -32.15 57.59 -71.07
CA PRO A 26 -31.13 57.12 -70.13
C PRO A 26 -31.08 58.06 -68.92
N SER A 27 -31.46 57.57 -67.74
CA SER A 27 -31.33 58.33 -66.50
C SER A 27 -29.92 58.22 -65.95
N ASP A 28 -29.03 59.09 -66.43
CA ASP A 28 -27.78 59.40 -65.73
C ASP A 28 -28.10 60.05 -64.38
N LYS A 29 -28.26 59.20 -63.36
CA LYS A 29 -28.16 59.58 -61.96
C LYS A 29 -27.12 58.68 -61.30
N PRO A 30 -25.99 59.22 -60.82
CA PRO A 30 -25.05 58.41 -60.04
C PRO A 30 -25.79 57.92 -58.79
N MET A 31 -26.01 56.61 -58.73
CA MET A 31 -26.62 55.97 -57.57
C MET A 31 -25.74 56.25 -56.36
N ARG A 32 -26.19 57.15 -55.48
CA ARG A 32 -25.48 57.51 -54.25
C ARG A 32 -25.17 56.21 -53.51
N VAL A 33 -23.88 55.88 -53.43
CA VAL A 33 -23.39 54.88 -52.49
C VAL A 33 -23.86 55.34 -51.11
N SER A 34 -24.80 54.59 -50.54
CA SER A 34 -25.30 54.85 -49.21
C SER A 34 -24.12 54.78 -48.26
N ARG A 35 -23.85 55.87 -47.53
CA ARG A 35 -22.85 55.87 -46.46
C ARG A 35 -23.14 54.65 -45.58
N PRO A 36 -22.13 53.83 -45.22
CA PRO A 36 -22.35 52.70 -44.33
C PRO A 36 -23.02 53.22 -43.05
N SER A 37 -24.19 52.67 -42.73
CA SER A 37 -24.94 53.08 -41.55
C SER A 37 -24.09 52.87 -40.30
N ARG A 38 -24.22 53.76 -39.31
CA ARG A 38 -23.51 53.59 -38.02
C ARG A 38 -23.80 52.23 -37.37
N LEU A 39 -24.97 51.66 -37.66
CA LEU A 39 -25.38 50.31 -37.29
C LEU A 39 -24.41 49.23 -37.82
N ASN A 40 -24.05 49.28 -39.11
CA ASN A 40 -23.13 48.31 -39.70
C ASN A 40 -21.70 48.42 -39.12
N THR A 41 -21.23 49.62 -38.77
CA THR A 41 -19.93 49.79 -38.08
C THR A 41 -19.96 49.34 -36.62
N GLN A 42 -21.07 49.53 -35.89
CA GLN A 42 -21.23 48.99 -34.54
C GLN A 42 -21.29 47.46 -34.55
N ILE A 43 -22.03 46.86 -35.50
CA ILE A 43 -22.09 45.41 -35.69
C ILE A 43 -20.69 44.89 -36.05
N LEU A 44 -19.98 45.47 -37.04
CA LEU A 44 -18.60 45.05 -37.35
C LEU A 44 -17.65 45.15 -36.15
N GLY A 45 -17.76 46.22 -35.35
CA GLY A 45 -16.97 46.40 -34.13
C GLY A 45 -17.25 45.33 -33.08
N GLN A 46 -18.53 45.06 -32.78
CA GLN A 46 -18.93 43.97 -31.87
C GLN A 46 -18.46 42.60 -32.36
N LEU A 47 -18.53 42.35 -33.67
CA LEU A 47 -18.04 41.11 -34.29
C LEU A 47 -16.52 40.96 -34.20
N GLN A 48 -15.75 42.05 -34.39
CA GLN A 48 -14.30 42.04 -34.20
C GLN A 48 -13.93 41.82 -32.72
N THR A 49 -14.57 42.52 -31.79
CA THR A 49 -14.32 42.33 -30.34
C THR A 49 -14.68 40.91 -29.89
N ARG A 50 -15.82 40.36 -30.34
CA ARG A 50 -16.23 38.97 -30.08
C ARG A 50 -15.20 37.98 -30.65
N LYS A 51 -14.65 38.24 -31.85
CA LYS A 51 -13.57 37.43 -32.44
C LYS A 51 -12.27 37.45 -31.60
N TYR A 52 -11.84 38.61 -31.12
CA TYR A 52 -10.64 38.70 -30.28
C TYR A 52 -10.82 38.01 -28.92
N ILE A 53 -11.97 38.21 -28.26
CA ILE A 53 -12.31 37.53 -27.00
C ILE A 53 -12.34 36.01 -27.18
N LEU A 54 -13.00 35.51 -28.24
CA LEU A 54 -13.03 34.08 -28.57
C LEU A 54 -11.63 33.53 -28.87
N THR A 55 -10.80 34.27 -29.61
CA THR A 55 -9.41 33.84 -29.92
C THR A 55 -8.54 33.76 -28.66
N LEU A 56 -8.67 34.74 -27.76
CA LEU A 56 -7.96 34.73 -26.47
C LEU A 56 -8.46 33.61 -25.55
N GLY A 57 -9.78 33.43 -25.45
CA GLY A 57 -10.40 32.33 -24.68
C GLY A 57 -10.00 30.95 -25.21
N PHE A 58 -9.96 30.79 -26.53
CA PHE A 58 -9.46 29.58 -27.20
C PHE A 58 -7.99 29.32 -26.88
N PHE A 59 -7.12 30.34 -26.92
CA PHE A 59 -5.71 30.20 -26.56
C PHE A 59 -5.51 29.82 -25.08
N ILE A 60 -6.22 30.51 -24.17
CA ILE A 60 -6.20 30.19 -22.73
C ILE A 60 -6.72 28.76 -22.50
N SER A 61 -7.79 28.35 -23.18
CA SER A 61 -8.30 26.98 -23.14
C SER A 61 -7.27 25.97 -23.67
N CYS A 62 -6.59 26.25 -24.79
CA CYS A 62 -5.51 25.40 -25.30
C CYS A 62 -4.42 25.22 -24.26
N VAL A 63 -3.89 26.31 -23.69
CA VAL A 63 -2.83 26.26 -22.65
C VAL A 63 -3.33 25.50 -21.42
N TRP A 64 -4.53 25.80 -20.92
CA TRP A 64 -5.15 25.12 -19.78
C TRP A 64 -5.27 23.61 -19.99
N ASN A 65 -5.64 23.17 -21.19
CA ASN A 65 -5.75 21.75 -21.53
C ASN A 65 -4.39 21.09 -21.79
N LEU A 66 -3.42 21.81 -22.36
CA LEU A 66 -2.06 21.30 -22.55
C LEU A 66 -1.33 21.09 -21.21
N VAL A 67 -1.62 21.92 -20.21
CA VAL A 67 -1.09 21.79 -18.84
C VAL A 67 -1.84 20.70 -18.03
N ALA A 68 -2.75 19.92 -18.64
CA ALA A 68 -3.53 18.88 -17.94
C ALA A 68 -2.72 17.88 -17.10
N PRO A 69 -1.55 17.35 -17.51
CA PRO A 69 -0.74 16.47 -16.67
C PRO A 69 -0.21 17.18 -15.41
N LEU A 70 0.24 18.43 -15.56
CA LEU A 70 0.74 19.25 -14.44
C LEU A 70 -0.39 19.67 -13.50
N LYS A 71 -1.58 19.98 -14.03
CA LYS A 71 -2.79 20.18 -13.23
C LYS A 71 -3.15 18.91 -12.47
N ALA A 72 -3.18 17.75 -13.14
CA ALA A 72 -3.49 16.48 -12.50
C ALA A 72 -2.52 16.19 -11.35
N TRP A 73 -1.22 16.43 -11.54
CA TRP A 73 -0.19 16.29 -10.50
C TRP A 73 -0.35 17.28 -9.33
N ALA A 74 -0.51 18.57 -9.59
CA ALA A 74 -0.66 19.58 -8.53
C ALA A 74 -2.01 19.50 -7.78
N LEU A 75 -3.06 19.07 -8.49
CA LEU A 75 -4.41 18.91 -7.94
C LEU A 75 -4.64 17.52 -7.33
N SER A 76 -3.86 16.49 -7.67
CA SER A 76 -3.80 15.27 -6.88
C SER A 76 -3.14 15.58 -5.54
N ARG A 77 -3.87 15.36 -4.44
CA ARG A 77 -3.39 15.52 -3.06
C ARG A 77 -2.29 14.50 -2.67
N TYR A 78 -1.87 13.66 -3.62
CA TYR A 78 -1.10 12.45 -3.42
C TYR A 78 0.18 12.50 -4.26
N GLY A 79 1.29 12.85 -3.61
CA GLY A 79 2.58 12.30 -4.02
C GLY A 79 2.64 10.81 -3.67
N PHE A 80 3.69 10.11 -4.10
CA PHE A 80 3.95 8.73 -3.68
C PHE A 80 4.12 8.66 -2.15
N VAL A 81 3.07 8.26 -1.44
CA VAL A 81 3.10 8.14 0.03
C VAL A 81 3.90 6.89 0.40
N SER A 82 4.75 6.98 1.43
CA SER A 82 5.45 5.81 1.97
C SER A 82 4.44 4.78 2.45
N THR A 83 4.62 3.53 2.06
CA THR A 83 3.77 2.41 2.51
C THR A 83 4.10 1.97 3.92
N ALA A 84 5.32 2.28 4.40
CA ALA A 84 5.78 1.97 5.73
C ALA A 84 6.65 3.10 6.32
N ASP A 85 6.50 3.34 7.62
CA ASP A 85 7.34 4.23 8.41
C ASP A 85 8.06 3.40 9.48
N THR A 86 9.34 3.70 9.73
CA THR A 86 10.08 3.13 10.86
C THR A 86 10.42 4.25 11.85
N ILE A 87 10.04 4.06 13.10
CA ILE A 87 10.30 4.96 14.22
C ILE A 87 11.27 4.23 15.15
N VAL A 88 12.31 4.91 15.61
CA VAL A 88 13.26 4.39 16.61
C VAL A 88 13.23 5.31 17.82
N LEU A 89 12.90 4.76 18.98
CA LEU A 89 12.79 5.50 20.23
C LEU A 89 13.75 4.92 21.26
N ASN A 90 14.52 5.78 21.93
CA ASN A 90 15.38 5.34 23.04
C ASN A 90 14.50 4.95 24.23
N VAL A 91 14.74 3.76 24.79
CA VAL A 91 13.99 3.21 25.92
C VAL A 91 14.81 3.40 27.17
N ASN A 92 14.30 4.16 28.13
CA ASN A 92 14.89 4.32 29.46
C ASN A 92 14.20 3.38 30.46
N TRP A 93 14.78 3.19 31.65
CA TRP A 93 14.19 2.34 32.70
C TRP A 93 12.75 2.73 33.08
N ASN A 94 12.43 4.02 32.99
CA ASN A 94 11.12 4.59 33.27
C ASN A 94 10.19 4.69 32.03
N THR A 95 10.65 4.35 30.83
CA THR A 95 9.79 4.31 29.63
C THR A 95 8.68 3.29 29.83
N VAL A 96 7.43 3.72 29.67
CA VAL A 96 6.26 2.85 29.74
C VAL A 96 6.01 2.22 28.37
N LEU A 97 5.81 0.91 28.36
CA LEU A 97 5.51 0.11 27.18
C LEU A 97 4.04 -0.33 27.22
N ASN A 98 3.34 -0.23 26.10
CA ASN A 98 1.91 -0.48 25.98
C ASN A 98 1.50 -1.93 26.31
N GLY A 99 0.31 -2.09 26.87
CA GLY A 99 -0.17 -3.38 27.38
C GLY A 99 -0.38 -4.44 26.30
N ARG A 100 -0.77 -4.02 25.09
CA ARG A 100 -0.91 -4.92 23.94
C ARG A 100 0.42 -5.54 23.52
N PHE A 101 1.49 -4.74 23.42
CA PHE A 101 2.84 -5.22 23.16
C PHE A 101 3.31 -6.18 24.26
N LEU A 102 3.19 -5.78 25.53
CA LEU A 102 3.62 -6.63 26.66
C LEU A 102 2.84 -7.94 26.76
N THR A 103 1.53 -7.93 26.52
CA THR A 103 0.72 -9.15 26.52
C THR A 103 1.22 -10.16 25.48
N GLN A 104 1.50 -9.70 24.26
CA GLN A 104 2.00 -10.56 23.18
C GLN A 104 3.43 -11.04 23.44
N LEU A 105 4.31 -10.16 23.93
CA LEU A 105 5.70 -10.48 24.28
C LEU A 105 5.79 -11.58 25.35
N TYR A 106 4.98 -11.49 26.41
CA TYR A 106 4.98 -12.48 27.50
C TYR A 106 4.39 -13.82 27.04
N THR A 107 3.26 -13.77 26.33
CA THR A 107 2.56 -14.98 25.86
C THR A 107 3.41 -15.76 24.85
N SER A 108 4.04 -15.08 23.89
CA SER A 108 4.95 -15.70 22.92
C SER A 108 6.22 -16.26 23.58
N SER A 109 6.70 -15.63 24.66
CA SER A 109 7.84 -16.10 25.46
C SER A 109 7.50 -17.27 26.40
N GLY A 110 6.26 -17.77 26.40
CA GLY A 110 5.82 -18.86 27.28
C GLY A 110 5.70 -18.46 28.76
N ILE A 111 5.54 -17.16 29.05
CA ILE A 111 5.28 -16.68 30.42
C ILE A 111 3.76 -16.67 30.63
N ALA A 112 3.27 -17.53 31.51
CA ALA A 112 1.83 -17.69 31.76
C ALA A 112 1.21 -16.41 32.36
N LEU A 113 0.28 -15.79 31.62
CA LEU A 113 -0.49 -14.63 32.07
C LEU A 113 -1.87 -15.03 32.60
N ARG A 114 -2.28 -14.46 33.73
CA ARG A 114 -3.65 -14.62 34.27
C ARG A 114 -4.69 -13.73 33.58
N ALA A 115 -4.24 -12.64 32.99
CA ALA A 115 -5.02 -11.63 32.27
C ALA A 115 -4.06 -10.85 31.34
N PRO A 116 -4.55 -10.09 30.36
CA PRO A 116 -3.72 -9.16 29.58
C PRO A 116 -2.89 -8.25 30.50
N ARG A 117 -1.62 -8.05 30.14
CA ARG A 117 -0.72 -7.14 30.89
C ARG A 117 -1.16 -5.69 30.64
N PRO A 118 -1.29 -4.86 31.70
CA PRO A 118 -1.42 -3.42 31.52
C PRO A 118 -0.10 -2.85 30.96
N ALA A 119 -0.13 -1.58 30.54
CA ALA A 119 1.09 -0.86 30.21
C ALA A 119 1.99 -0.73 31.45
N ASP A 120 3.29 -0.99 31.30
CA ASP A 120 4.23 -1.06 32.43
C ASP A 120 5.62 -0.53 32.03
N ARG A 121 6.43 -0.16 33.02
CA ARG A 121 7.79 0.39 32.81
C ARG A 121 8.75 -0.67 32.29
N TYR A 122 9.64 -0.29 31.39
CA TYR A 122 10.66 -1.18 30.83
C TYR A 122 11.53 -1.84 31.91
N ILE A 123 11.82 -1.18 33.04
CA ILE A 123 12.54 -1.82 34.15
C ILE A 123 11.81 -3.07 34.67
N ASN A 124 10.48 -3.05 34.82
CA ASN A 124 9.72 -4.19 35.28
C ASN A 124 9.75 -5.31 34.23
N VAL A 125 9.60 -4.94 32.95
CA VAL A 125 9.67 -5.88 31.83
C VAL A 125 11.04 -6.54 31.72
N PHE A 126 12.09 -5.76 31.92
CA PHE A 126 13.47 -6.22 31.91
C PHE A 126 13.76 -7.13 33.11
N LEU A 127 13.30 -6.79 34.32
CA LEU A 127 13.42 -7.66 35.50
C LEU A 127 12.69 -8.99 35.28
N ASP A 128 11.47 -8.94 34.74
CA ASP A 128 10.63 -10.10 34.41
C ASP A 128 11.15 -10.94 33.22
N PHE A 129 12.18 -10.48 32.48
CA PHE A 129 12.83 -11.22 31.40
C PHE A 129 14.26 -11.66 31.71
N ILE A 130 15.06 -10.83 32.39
CA ILE A 130 16.49 -11.08 32.60
C ILE A 130 16.82 -11.49 34.04
N VAL A 131 16.01 -11.10 35.05
CA VAL A 131 16.36 -11.27 36.48
C VAL A 131 15.48 -12.30 37.21
N VAL A 132 14.15 -12.22 37.10
CA VAL A 132 13.19 -13.20 37.66
C VAL A 132 12.15 -13.80 36.68
N PRO A 133 12.38 -13.89 35.36
CA PRO A 133 11.50 -14.58 34.41
C PRO A 133 11.10 -16.01 34.78
N ARG A 134 9.98 -16.44 34.21
CA ARG A 134 9.50 -17.82 34.25
C ARG A 134 8.95 -18.25 32.89
N SER A 135 9.84 -18.38 31.90
CA SER A 135 9.48 -18.99 30.62
C SER A 135 9.27 -20.49 30.81
N GLU A 136 8.06 -20.98 30.56
CA GLU A 136 7.75 -22.41 30.57
C GLU A 136 7.92 -22.98 29.16
N LEU A 137 8.83 -23.95 29.01
CA LEU A 137 9.08 -24.77 27.80
C LEU A 137 9.51 -24.03 26.51
N THR A 138 9.20 -22.76 26.30
CA THR A 138 9.60 -21.99 25.09
C THR A 138 11.11 -21.91 24.95
N TRP A 139 11.85 -21.80 26.06
CA TRP A 139 13.31 -21.87 26.08
C TRP A 139 13.87 -23.21 25.57
N ALA A 140 13.14 -24.32 25.68
CA ALA A 140 13.61 -25.62 25.18
C ALA A 140 13.49 -25.70 23.65
N LYS A 141 12.56 -24.94 23.04
CA LYS A 141 12.40 -24.88 21.59
C LYS A 141 13.63 -24.27 20.89
N SER A 142 14.30 -23.30 21.52
CA SER A 142 15.51 -22.68 20.95
C SER A 142 16.72 -23.62 20.92
N LEU A 143 16.68 -24.77 21.61
CA LEU A 143 17.73 -25.79 21.53
C LEU A 143 17.68 -26.64 20.26
N TYR A 144 16.58 -26.59 19.50
CA TYR A 144 16.48 -27.27 18.20
C TYR A 144 17.55 -26.76 17.23
N GLY A 145 18.29 -27.68 16.60
CA GLY A 145 19.41 -27.35 15.71
C GLY A 145 20.71 -26.90 16.39
N THR A 146 20.75 -26.74 17.72
CA THR A 146 21.93 -26.19 18.44
C THR A 146 22.98 -27.22 18.87
N GLY A 147 22.91 -28.45 18.35
CA GLY A 147 23.75 -29.58 18.76
C GLY A 147 25.27 -29.32 18.67
N ASN A 148 25.70 -28.44 17.76
CA ASN A 148 27.11 -28.10 17.55
C ASN A 148 27.52 -26.74 18.16
N ILE A 149 26.58 -26.01 18.77
CA ILE A 149 26.82 -24.67 19.33
C ILE A 149 27.13 -24.83 20.82
N PHE A 150 28.32 -24.38 21.24
CA PHE A 150 28.71 -24.44 22.65
C PHE A 150 27.88 -23.52 23.53
N GLN A 151 27.99 -22.22 23.25
CA GLN A 151 27.37 -21.17 24.03
C GLN A 151 25.85 -21.26 23.91
N MET A 152 25.15 -21.08 25.03
CA MET A 152 23.70 -21.06 25.07
C MET A 152 23.22 -19.70 25.54
N ASP A 153 22.17 -19.19 24.92
CA ASP A 153 21.38 -18.05 25.42
C ASP A 153 20.46 -18.48 26.60
N LEU A 154 20.91 -19.45 27.40
CA LEU A 154 20.14 -20.16 28.43
C LEU A 154 20.91 -20.18 29.75
N ASP A 155 20.59 -19.22 30.60
CA ASP A 155 21.38 -18.88 31.77
C ASP A 155 21.14 -19.75 33.01
N GLY A 156 21.60 -21.01 32.98
CA GLY A 156 21.51 -21.94 34.10
C GLY A 156 22.69 -21.95 35.08
N ARG A 157 22.41 -22.09 36.38
CA ARG A 157 23.42 -22.48 37.38
C ARG A 157 23.74 -23.96 37.20
N CYS A 158 25.00 -24.36 37.28
CA CYS A 158 25.36 -25.78 37.33
C CYS A 158 25.00 -26.36 38.72
N MET A 159 23.82 -26.98 38.86
CA MET A 159 23.34 -27.48 40.17
C MET A 159 23.53 -28.99 40.33
N ARG A 160 23.51 -29.75 39.22
CA ARG A 160 23.97 -31.15 39.16
C ARG A 160 24.29 -31.56 37.72
N GLN A 161 24.95 -32.70 37.55
CA GLN A 161 25.39 -33.17 36.23
C GLN A 161 24.42 -34.22 35.65
N SER A 162 23.85 -35.09 36.48
CA SER A 162 22.95 -36.19 36.08
C SER A 162 21.46 -35.84 36.27
N LEU A 163 20.61 -36.40 35.42
CA LEU A 163 19.15 -36.41 35.59
C LEU A 163 18.77 -37.14 36.89
N ASP A 164 19.47 -38.23 37.23
CA ASP A 164 19.39 -38.93 38.51
C ASP A 164 20.28 -38.23 39.55
N GLY A 165 19.68 -37.25 40.24
CA GLY A 165 20.33 -36.47 41.30
C GLY A 165 20.73 -37.27 42.54
N PRO A 166 19.84 -38.09 43.13
CA PRO A 166 20.16 -38.90 44.31
C PRO A 166 21.37 -39.82 44.09
N ARG A 167 21.39 -40.60 42.99
CA ARG A 167 22.53 -41.47 42.66
C ARG A 167 23.83 -40.69 42.51
N GLN A 168 23.78 -39.50 41.89
CA GLN A 168 24.97 -38.66 41.74
C GLN A 168 25.46 -38.15 43.10
N ALA A 169 24.56 -37.72 43.99
CA ALA A 169 24.92 -37.22 45.32
C ALA A 169 25.48 -38.33 46.22
N ASP A 170 24.90 -39.52 46.20
CA ASP A 170 25.39 -40.69 46.96
C ASP A 170 26.81 -41.09 46.52
N GLN A 171 27.04 -41.13 45.20
CA GLN A 171 28.35 -41.43 44.64
C GLN A 171 29.38 -40.32 44.95
N PHE A 172 28.99 -39.03 44.84
CA PHE A 172 29.81 -37.90 45.26
C PHE A 172 30.21 -37.99 46.73
N ASN A 173 29.25 -38.21 47.63
CA ASN A 173 29.48 -38.29 49.07
C ASN A 173 30.42 -39.44 49.46
N LYS A 174 30.39 -40.55 48.72
CA LYS A 174 31.30 -41.68 48.87
C LYS A 174 32.73 -41.33 48.42
N ASP A 175 32.85 -40.72 47.24
CA ASP A 175 34.14 -40.49 46.59
C ASP A 175 34.90 -39.28 47.18
N ILE A 176 34.18 -38.27 47.71
CA ILE A 176 34.78 -37.00 48.17
C ILE A 176 35.62 -37.13 49.45
N LEU A 177 35.41 -38.19 50.23
CA LEU A 177 36.15 -38.47 51.47
C LEU A 177 37.67 -38.55 51.22
N ALA A 178 38.08 -39.08 50.06
CA ALA A 178 39.49 -39.17 49.68
C ALA A 178 40.18 -37.81 49.49
N TYR A 179 39.41 -36.74 49.24
CA TYR A 179 39.91 -35.41 48.89
C TYR A 179 39.64 -34.36 50.00
N THR A 180 38.85 -34.70 51.02
CA THR A 180 38.38 -33.75 52.04
C THR A 180 39.53 -33.15 52.87
N ALA A 181 40.59 -33.92 53.14
CA ALA A 181 41.75 -33.46 53.91
C ALA A 181 42.86 -32.83 53.06
N SER A 182 43.11 -33.38 51.86
CA SER A 182 44.21 -32.94 50.98
C SER A 182 43.83 -31.77 50.08
N GLY A 183 42.55 -31.64 49.72
CA GLY A 183 42.12 -30.97 48.48
C GLY A 183 42.37 -31.86 47.26
N TYR A 184 41.98 -31.35 46.09
CA TYR A 184 42.18 -31.99 44.80
C TYR A 184 43.27 -31.24 44.00
N PRO A 185 44.33 -31.93 43.50
CA PRO A 185 45.36 -31.30 42.68
C PRO A 185 44.85 -31.01 41.27
N LEU A 186 44.90 -29.75 40.86
CA LEU A 186 44.54 -29.28 39.52
C LEU A 186 45.72 -28.57 38.86
N TRP A 187 45.69 -28.50 37.53
CA TRP A 187 46.52 -27.67 36.67
C TRP A 187 47.98 -27.45 37.14
N GLY A 188 48.70 -28.56 37.33
CA GLY A 188 50.08 -28.55 37.82
C GLY A 188 50.16 -28.63 39.34
N THR A 189 50.47 -27.51 40.00
CA THR A 189 50.70 -27.44 41.46
C THR A 189 49.55 -26.80 42.24
N GLU A 190 48.44 -26.44 41.59
CA GLU A 190 47.26 -25.89 42.25
C GLU A 190 46.55 -26.98 43.07
N VAL A 191 46.08 -26.64 44.27
CA VAL A 191 45.30 -27.56 45.11
C VAL A 191 43.99 -26.90 45.50
N VAL A 192 42.89 -27.37 44.94
CA VAL A 192 41.55 -26.83 45.20
C VAL A 192 40.91 -27.56 46.37
N ARG A 193 40.50 -26.78 47.38
CA ARG A 193 39.77 -27.26 48.57
C ARG A 193 38.30 -26.86 48.59
N ALA A 194 37.90 -25.94 47.71
CA ALA A 194 36.51 -25.52 47.56
C ALA A 194 35.77 -26.52 46.65
N MET A 195 34.58 -26.96 47.08
CA MET A 195 33.77 -27.97 46.41
C MET A 195 32.30 -27.61 46.57
N VAL A 196 31.52 -27.71 45.49
CA VAL A 196 30.05 -27.51 45.53
C VAL A 196 29.36 -28.86 45.28
N PRO A 197 28.70 -29.47 46.28
CA PRO A 197 28.07 -30.78 46.12
C PRO A 197 26.87 -30.71 45.15
N PRO A 198 26.59 -31.78 44.39
CA PRO A 198 25.43 -31.83 43.50
C PRO A 198 24.12 -31.89 44.30
N VAL A 199 23.08 -31.21 43.82
CA VAL A 199 21.78 -31.18 44.50
C VAL A 199 20.96 -32.45 44.19
N PRO A 200 20.61 -33.28 45.19
CA PRO A 200 19.85 -34.51 44.96
C PRO A 200 18.36 -34.29 44.69
N GLY A 201 17.81 -33.14 45.13
CA GLY A 201 16.37 -32.84 45.11
C GLY A 201 15.86 -32.23 43.80
N PHE A 202 14.86 -31.35 43.91
CA PHE A 202 14.31 -30.61 42.77
C PHE A 202 15.28 -29.52 42.29
N VAL A 203 15.53 -29.48 40.98
CA VAL A 203 16.29 -28.44 40.27
C VAL A 203 15.62 -28.16 38.92
N GLN A 204 15.91 -27.04 38.26
CA GLN A 204 15.38 -26.80 36.91
C GLN A 204 16.15 -27.64 35.87
N LEU A 205 15.51 -28.05 34.78
CA LEU A 205 16.15 -28.85 33.72
C LEU A 205 17.38 -28.18 33.12
N HIS A 206 17.34 -26.85 32.97
CA HIS A 206 18.44 -26.07 32.41
C HIS A 206 19.66 -25.96 33.34
N GLU A 207 19.53 -26.43 34.58
CA GLU A 207 20.59 -26.54 35.60
C GLU A 207 21.21 -27.95 35.67
N ILE A 208 20.78 -28.86 34.78
CA ILE A 208 21.23 -30.26 34.69
C ILE A 208 21.94 -30.51 33.36
N SER A 209 23.21 -30.89 33.41
CA SER A 209 24.04 -31.07 32.22
C SER A 209 23.56 -32.20 31.32
N GLU A 210 23.18 -33.36 31.90
CA GLU A 210 22.61 -34.49 31.16
C GLU A 210 21.33 -34.11 30.41
N ALA A 211 20.47 -33.30 31.02
CA ALA A 211 19.25 -32.80 30.39
C ALA A 211 19.59 -31.86 29.22
N MET A 212 20.55 -30.95 29.40
CA MET A 212 20.93 -29.98 28.37
C MET A 212 21.63 -30.62 27.18
N LEU A 213 22.55 -31.58 27.40
CA LEU A 213 23.14 -32.39 26.33
C LEU A 213 22.05 -33.13 25.55
N CYS A 214 21.11 -33.76 26.26
CA CYS A 214 19.98 -34.43 25.64
C CYS A 214 19.11 -33.48 24.81
N LEU A 215 18.64 -32.36 25.37
CA LEU A 215 17.76 -31.39 24.71
C LEU A 215 18.42 -30.72 23.49
N LYS A 216 19.74 -30.49 23.53
CA LYS A 216 20.54 -30.06 22.36
C LYS A 216 20.65 -31.13 21.27
N GLY A 217 20.55 -32.41 21.64
CA GLY A 217 20.86 -33.53 20.76
C GLY A 217 22.36 -33.80 20.64
N MET A 218 23.14 -33.46 21.66
CA MET A 218 24.60 -33.53 21.67
C MET A 218 25.07 -34.83 22.35
N PRO A 219 25.68 -35.78 21.63
CA PRO A 219 26.32 -36.94 22.24
C PRO A 219 27.65 -36.56 22.92
N LEU A 220 28.16 -37.41 23.81
CA LEU A 220 29.41 -37.12 24.54
C LEU A 220 30.64 -37.07 23.63
N GLU A 221 30.58 -37.83 22.54
CA GLU A 221 31.61 -37.92 21.51
C GLU A 221 31.84 -36.58 20.78
N ASP A 222 30.79 -35.76 20.64
CA ASP A 222 30.86 -34.40 20.11
C ASP A 222 31.18 -33.40 21.23
N TYR A 223 30.50 -33.54 22.37
CA TYR A 223 30.64 -32.68 23.55
C TYR A 223 32.07 -32.60 24.09
N VAL A 224 32.85 -33.68 24.06
CA VAL A 224 34.23 -33.65 24.58
C VAL A 224 35.15 -32.69 23.81
N ASN A 225 34.78 -32.33 22.58
CA ASN A 225 35.52 -31.45 21.68
C ASN A 225 34.79 -30.13 21.37
N VAL A 226 33.73 -29.81 22.12
CA VAL A 226 32.95 -28.58 21.91
C VAL A 226 33.66 -27.35 22.50
N GLN A 227 33.53 -26.21 21.82
CA GLN A 227 34.29 -24.96 22.04
C GLN A 227 35.80 -25.06 21.79
N PHE A 228 36.48 -26.02 22.40
CA PHE A 228 37.89 -26.30 22.14
C PHE A 228 38.13 -27.81 22.10
N VAL A 229 39.07 -28.21 21.24
CA VAL A 229 39.36 -29.61 20.92
C VAL A 229 40.22 -30.24 22.02
N SER A 230 39.74 -31.33 22.60
CA SER A 230 40.51 -32.18 23.51
C SER A 230 41.46 -33.10 22.74
N SER A 231 42.35 -33.81 23.44
CA SER A 231 43.17 -34.86 22.83
C SER A 231 42.39 -36.14 22.48
N LEU A 232 41.13 -36.25 22.93
CA LEU A 232 40.26 -37.42 22.74
C LEU A 232 39.59 -37.39 21.36
N GLN A 233 39.76 -38.49 20.61
CA GLN A 233 39.20 -38.68 19.28
C GLN A 233 38.30 -39.93 19.27
N PRO A 234 37.13 -39.90 19.94
CA PRO A 234 36.31 -41.09 20.18
C PRO A 234 35.79 -41.77 18.91
N TYR A 235 35.62 -41.03 17.81
CA TYR A 235 35.25 -41.60 16.51
C TYR A 235 36.41 -42.31 15.79
N ASN A 236 37.67 -42.01 16.14
CA ASN A 236 38.86 -42.50 15.44
C ASN A 236 39.73 -43.46 16.27
N LYS A 237 39.54 -43.51 17.60
CA LYS A 237 40.36 -44.30 18.52
C LYS A 237 39.49 -45.08 19.51
N SER A 238 39.65 -46.40 19.54
CA SER A 238 38.90 -47.30 20.44
C SER A 238 39.19 -47.08 21.92
N SER A 239 40.42 -46.66 22.29
CA SER A 239 40.79 -46.23 23.64
C SER A 239 39.93 -45.07 24.12
N ASP A 240 39.72 -44.09 23.24
CA ASP A 240 39.06 -42.83 23.56
C ASP A 240 37.54 -43.05 23.56
N ALA A 241 37.02 -43.89 22.66
CA ALA A 241 35.64 -44.40 22.72
C ALA A 241 35.35 -45.11 24.05
N ALA A 242 36.26 -45.96 24.54
CA ALA A 242 36.13 -46.61 25.84
C ALA A 242 36.17 -45.62 27.02
N ALA A 243 37.00 -44.58 26.93
CA ALA A 243 37.02 -43.50 27.93
C ALA A 243 35.69 -42.72 27.97
N ILE A 244 35.13 -42.36 26.81
CA ILE A 244 33.80 -41.71 26.72
C ILE A 244 32.68 -42.64 27.21
N ALA A 245 32.75 -43.94 26.93
CA ALA A 245 31.80 -44.92 27.45
C ALA A 245 31.86 -45.03 28.99
N MET A 246 33.05 -45.02 29.59
CA MET A 246 33.23 -44.96 31.05
C MET A 246 32.65 -43.65 31.63
N TRP A 247 32.92 -42.51 31.00
CA TRP A 247 32.39 -41.22 31.43
C TRP A 247 30.85 -41.18 31.40
N ARG A 248 30.26 -41.71 30.31
CA ARG A 248 28.81 -41.93 30.18
C ARG A 248 28.25 -42.75 31.34
N GLN A 249 28.82 -43.93 31.58
CA GLN A 249 28.34 -44.84 32.62
C GLN A 249 28.38 -44.20 34.03
N LYS A 250 29.44 -43.44 34.33
CA LYS A 250 29.62 -42.81 35.64
C LYS A 250 28.70 -41.60 35.83
N LEU A 251 28.69 -40.66 34.88
CA LEU A 251 28.08 -39.33 35.05
C LEU A 251 26.76 -39.14 34.30
N PHE A 252 26.59 -39.78 33.12
CA PHE A 252 25.49 -39.54 32.18
C PHE A 252 24.77 -40.83 31.73
N PRO A 253 24.21 -41.62 32.67
CA PRO A 253 23.68 -42.95 32.37
C PRO A 253 22.39 -42.96 31.53
N ASN A 254 21.61 -41.87 31.55
CA ASN A 254 20.33 -41.74 30.86
C ASN A 254 20.48 -41.10 29.46
N LEU A 255 21.61 -40.44 29.18
CA LEU A 255 21.79 -39.60 28.00
C LEU A 255 21.52 -40.32 26.68
N SER A 256 21.97 -41.57 26.51
CA SER A 256 21.78 -42.33 25.26
C SER A 256 20.30 -42.64 24.98
N GLU A 257 19.54 -43.05 26.00
CA GLU A 257 18.09 -43.27 25.88
C GLU A 257 17.35 -41.94 25.61
N CYS A 258 17.76 -40.89 26.31
CA CYS A 258 17.21 -39.56 26.16
C CYS A 258 17.42 -38.99 24.74
N LEU A 259 18.61 -39.16 24.15
CA LEU A 259 18.92 -38.76 22.77
C LEU A 259 18.08 -39.56 21.74
N ALA A 260 17.88 -40.86 21.96
CA ALA A 260 16.99 -41.67 21.11
C ALA A 260 15.53 -41.20 21.22
N ARG A 261 15.05 -40.91 22.44
CA ARG A 261 13.70 -40.35 22.67
C ARG A 261 13.53 -38.99 22.01
N ARG A 262 14.56 -38.13 22.06
CA ARG A 262 14.57 -36.84 21.34
C ARG A 262 14.40 -37.03 19.84
N ALA A 263 15.17 -37.91 19.22
CA ALA A 263 15.09 -38.14 17.78
C ALA A 263 13.67 -38.54 17.35
N ALA A 264 13.02 -39.43 18.12
CA ALA A 264 11.64 -39.84 17.88
C ALA A 264 10.64 -38.67 18.03
N LEU A 265 10.74 -37.86 19.09
CA LEU A 265 9.84 -36.73 19.33
C LEU A 265 10.00 -35.60 18.32
N VAL A 266 11.24 -35.28 17.93
CA VAL A 266 11.55 -34.26 16.91
C VAL A 266 11.06 -34.70 15.53
N ALA A 267 11.17 -35.99 15.18
CA ALA A 267 10.66 -36.53 13.93
C ALA A 267 9.11 -36.58 13.87
N ALA A 268 8.43 -36.65 15.01
CA ALA A 268 6.97 -36.71 15.11
C ALA A 268 6.28 -35.33 15.21
N ALA A 269 7.04 -34.26 15.46
CA ALA A 269 6.50 -32.92 15.72
C ALA A 269 6.52 -32.01 14.48
N ASN A 270 5.51 -31.14 14.37
CA ASN A 270 5.45 -30.08 13.35
C ASN A 270 4.95 -28.76 13.99
N PRO A 271 5.83 -27.76 14.22
CA PRO A 271 7.25 -27.73 13.86
C PRO A 271 8.12 -28.68 14.72
N PRO A 272 9.27 -29.18 14.21
CA PRO A 272 10.13 -30.12 14.94
C PRO A 272 10.65 -29.63 16.30
N ALA A 273 10.75 -28.31 16.50
CA ALA A 273 11.14 -27.70 17.77
C ALA A 273 10.14 -28.00 18.92
N ASP A 274 8.87 -28.26 18.60
CA ASP A 274 7.87 -28.65 19.60
C ASP A 274 8.16 -30.04 20.17
N GLY A 275 8.86 -30.91 19.43
CA GLY A 275 9.36 -32.20 19.93
C GLY A 275 10.41 -32.03 21.03
N VAL A 276 11.21 -30.96 21.00
CA VAL A 276 12.19 -30.64 22.06
C VAL A 276 11.48 -30.10 23.31
N ALA A 277 10.43 -29.30 23.15
CA ALA A 277 9.59 -28.87 24.28
C ALA A 277 8.79 -30.04 24.89
N ALA A 278 8.29 -30.98 24.07
CA ALA A 278 7.66 -32.20 24.55
C ALA A 278 8.65 -33.05 25.38
N LEU A 279 9.88 -33.21 24.90
CA LEU A 279 10.94 -33.91 25.64
C LEU A 279 11.27 -33.23 26.97
N ALA A 280 11.41 -31.91 27.00
CA ALA A 280 11.63 -31.18 28.24
C ALA A 280 10.50 -31.45 29.26
N LYS A 281 9.24 -31.50 28.81
CA LYS A 281 8.10 -31.85 29.67
C LYS A 281 8.16 -33.31 30.17
N GLU A 282 8.55 -34.26 29.33
CA GLU A 282 8.75 -35.67 29.72
C GLU A 282 9.88 -35.83 30.75
N LEU A 283 11.02 -35.16 30.56
CA LEU A 283 12.14 -35.21 31.50
C LEU A 283 11.78 -34.59 32.86
N ALA A 284 11.05 -33.47 32.86
CA ALA A 284 10.55 -32.84 34.09
C ALA A 284 9.64 -33.75 34.90
N ALA A 285 8.69 -34.41 34.23
CA ALA A 285 7.79 -35.36 34.88
C ALA A 285 8.53 -36.59 35.44
N THR A 286 9.44 -37.17 34.64
CA THR A 286 10.17 -38.40 35.00
C THR A 286 11.15 -38.18 36.15
N PHE A 287 11.97 -37.12 36.08
CA PHE A 287 13.06 -36.88 37.03
C PHE A 287 12.70 -35.89 38.15
N LYS A 288 11.43 -35.45 38.22
CA LYS A 288 10.92 -34.45 39.18
C LYS A 288 11.75 -33.16 39.16
N THR A 289 11.91 -32.60 37.96
CA THR A 289 12.67 -31.36 37.72
C THR A 289 11.76 -30.29 37.14
N GLY A 290 12.20 -29.03 37.18
CA GLY A 290 11.40 -27.91 36.70
C GLY A 290 11.59 -27.63 35.20
N VAL A 291 10.50 -27.24 34.54
CA VAL A 291 10.47 -26.81 33.12
C VAL A 291 10.67 -25.30 32.92
N VAL A 292 10.94 -24.57 34.00
CA VAL A 292 10.99 -23.11 33.99
C VAL A 292 12.44 -22.66 33.77
N ASN A 293 12.64 -21.68 32.90
CA ASN A 293 13.93 -21.03 32.71
C ASN A 293 13.78 -19.51 32.70
N ILE A 294 14.92 -18.85 32.80
CA ILE A 294 15.09 -17.47 32.42
C ILE A 294 14.64 -17.27 30.96
N ALA A 295 13.78 -16.28 30.74
CA ALA A 295 13.28 -15.89 29.44
C ALA A 295 14.36 -15.06 28.77
N GLY A 296 15.38 -15.77 28.27
CA GLY A 296 16.66 -15.20 27.86
C GLY A 296 16.56 -13.95 26.98
N ASN A 297 17.69 -13.25 26.90
CA ASN A 297 17.94 -12.10 26.02
C ASN A 297 17.17 -12.19 24.68
N ALA A 298 17.29 -13.32 23.95
CA ALA A 298 16.62 -13.55 22.67
C ALA A 298 15.08 -13.39 22.70
N GLN A 299 14.40 -13.82 23.77
CA GLN A 299 12.95 -13.69 23.91
C GLN A 299 12.52 -12.23 24.13
N LEU A 300 13.28 -11.45 24.92
CA LEU A 300 12.98 -10.02 25.18
C LEU A 300 13.01 -9.18 23.90
N TYR A 301 13.94 -9.47 23.00
CA TYR A 301 14.14 -8.74 21.74
C TYR A 301 13.46 -9.39 20.53
N THR A 302 12.58 -10.37 20.74
CA THR A 302 11.79 -10.98 19.67
C THR A 302 10.78 -9.96 19.10
N PRO A 303 10.68 -9.80 17.77
CA PRO A 303 9.74 -8.86 17.15
C PRO A 303 8.28 -9.31 17.30
N MET A 304 7.41 -8.40 17.72
CA MET A 304 5.97 -8.60 17.89
C MET A 304 5.19 -7.84 16.81
N THR A 305 4.60 -8.58 15.87
CA THR A 305 3.78 -8.00 14.78
C THR A 305 2.30 -8.10 15.07
N PHE A 306 1.60 -6.97 14.96
CA PHE A 306 0.15 -6.86 15.06
C PHE A 306 -0.43 -6.52 13.69
N LEU A 307 -1.53 -7.19 13.33
CA LEU A 307 -2.29 -6.94 12.11
C LEU A 307 -3.67 -6.39 12.45
N ASP A 308 -4.04 -5.24 11.87
CA ASP A 308 -5.34 -4.56 11.98
C ASP A 308 -5.78 -3.94 10.64
N GLY A 309 -7.00 -3.41 10.58
CA GLY A 309 -7.58 -2.90 9.32
C GLY A 309 -8.40 -3.93 8.56
N PHE A 310 -8.60 -3.68 7.26
CA PHE A 310 -9.44 -4.52 6.40
C PHE A 310 -8.72 -5.79 5.97
N VAL A 311 -9.48 -6.86 5.77
CA VAL A 311 -8.96 -8.08 5.14
C VAL A 311 -8.67 -7.79 3.66
N ASP A 312 -7.43 -8.00 3.24
CA ASP A 312 -6.99 -7.82 1.86
C ASP A 312 -7.21 -9.08 1.00
N LEU A 313 -6.74 -9.06 -0.25
CA LEU A 313 -6.88 -10.18 -1.19
C LEU A 313 -6.11 -11.46 -0.77
N SER A 314 -5.19 -11.37 0.20
CA SER A 314 -4.48 -12.53 0.77
C SER A 314 -5.20 -13.16 1.96
N GLY A 315 -6.28 -12.54 2.46
CA GLY A 315 -6.98 -12.97 3.68
C GLY A 315 -6.35 -12.44 4.98
N LEU A 316 -5.30 -11.61 4.88
CA LEU A 316 -4.66 -10.95 6.02
C LEU A 316 -5.20 -9.54 6.20
N LYS A 317 -5.11 -8.97 7.42
CA LYS A 317 -5.49 -7.57 7.62
C LYS A 317 -4.40 -6.61 7.08
N SER A 318 -4.84 -5.52 6.48
CA SER A 318 -4.02 -4.63 5.66
C SER A 318 -2.97 -3.82 6.41
N GLY A 319 -3.27 -3.34 7.62
CA GLY A 319 -2.36 -2.55 8.45
C GLY A 319 -1.51 -3.44 9.33
N SER A 320 -0.18 -3.25 9.30
CA SER A 320 0.74 -3.95 10.19
C SER A 320 1.53 -2.98 11.06
N VAL A 321 1.77 -3.35 12.33
CA VAL A 321 2.81 -2.71 13.15
C VAL A 321 3.65 -3.79 13.82
N THR A 322 4.96 -3.69 13.64
CA THR A 322 5.94 -4.54 14.31
C THR A 322 6.69 -3.72 15.35
N TYR A 323 6.64 -4.17 16.59
CA TYR A 323 7.43 -3.67 17.71
C TYR A 323 8.61 -4.60 17.93
N GLN A 324 9.82 -4.05 18.01
CA GLN A 324 11.01 -4.81 18.36
C GLN A 324 11.84 -3.99 19.34
N LEU A 325 12.06 -4.51 20.55
CA LEU A 325 13.11 -3.99 21.41
C LEU A 325 14.46 -4.36 20.77
N ASN A 326 15.43 -3.46 20.84
CA ASN A 326 16.82 -3.67 20.47
C ASN A 326 17.71 -3.06 21.55
N GLY A 327 18.89 -3.61 21.80
CA GLY A 327 19.83 -3.01 22.74
C GLY A 327 21.10 -3.81 22.85
N ARG A 328 22.08 -3.26 23.56
CA ARG A 328 23.20 -4.06 24.07
C ARG A 328 22.65 -5.00 25.14
N ASP A 329 22.95 -6.29 25.04
CA ASP A 329 22.67 -7.22 26.12
C ASP A 329 23.50 -6.89 27.36
N PRO A 330 22.89 -6.45 28.47
CA PRO A 330 23.61 -6.18 29.71
C PRO A 330 23.83 -7.46 30.53
N SER A 331 23.23 -8.60 30.17
CA SER A 331 23.47 -9.88 30.83
C SER A 331 24.95 -10.28 30.77
N ALA A 332 25.65 -9.89 29.70
CA ALA A 332 27.10 -9.99 29.58
C ALA A 332 27.86 -9.36 30.76
N LEU A 333 27.32 -8.34 31.44
CA LEU A 333 27.91 -7.75 32.66
C LEU A 333 27.63 -8.59 33.91
N LEU A 334 26.44 -9.20 34.01
CA LEU A 334 26.10 -10.15 35.08
C LEU A 334 26.98 -11.41 35.00
N PHE A 335 27.36 -11.82 33.79
CA PHE A 335 28.06 -13.08 33.51
C PHE A 335 29.57 -12.95 33.24
N ALA A 336 30.09 -11.75 32.94
CA ALA A 336 31.52 -11.53 32.66
C ALA A 336 32.44 -11.98 33.81
N GLY A 337 31.98 -11.86 35.07
CA GLY A 337 32.72 -12.38 36.23
C GLY A 337 32.66 -13.91 36.32
N SER A 338 31.48 -14.51 36.12
CA SER A 338 31.23 -15.94 36.31
C SER A 338 31.62 -16.83 35.11
N GLY A 339 32.37 -16.30 34.15
CA GLY A 339 33.08 -17.02 33.09
C GLY A 339 32.42 -18.31 32.59
N TYR A 340 31.26 -18.22 31.95
CA TYR A 340 30.56 -19.36 31.33
C TYR A 340 30.26 -20.55 32.27
N LEU A 341 30.03 -20.31 33.57
CA LEU A 341 29.55 -21.32 34.54
C LEU A 341 28.09 -21.76 34.27
N ASP A 342 27.82 -22.27 33.06
CA ASP A 342 26.60 -22.96 32.69
C ASP A 342 26.62 -24.43 33.16
N ALA A 343 25.54 -25.17 32.88
CA ALA A 343 25.45 -26.57 33.26
C ALA A 343 26.53 -27.45 32.59
N VAL A 344 26.93 -27.16 31.34
CA VAL A 344 27.81 -28.02 30.52
C VAL A 344 29.29 -27.65 30.60
N MET A 345 29.68 -26.61 31.33
CA MET A 345 31.09 -26.26 31.50
C MET A 345 31.85 -27.24 32.42
N ASN A 346 31.32 -27.52 33.62
CA ASN A 346 32.07 -28.25 34.66
C ASN A 346 32.39 -29.73 34.31
N PRO A 347 31.50 -30.50 33.64
CA PRO A 347 31.87 -31.84 33.17
C PRO A 347 32.88 -31.79 32.02
N ARG A 348 32.83 -30.79 31.13
CA ARG A 348 33.82 -30.66 30.06
C ARG A 348 35.23 -30.46 30.61
N GLU A 349 35.40 -29.60 31.60
CA GLU A 349 36.69 -29.40 32.30
C GLU A 349 37.23 -30.71 32.90
N THR A 350 36.35 -31.58 33.39
CA THR A 350 36.72 -32.92 33.87
C THR A 350 37.26 -33.81 32.75
N ALA A 351 36.64 -33.77 31.56
CA ALA A 351 37.12 -34.52 30.41
C ALA A 351 38.47 -34.00 29.89
N TRP A 352 38.67 -32.68 29.86
CA TRP A 352 39.96 -32.09 29.50
C TRP A 352 41.06 -32.42 30.50
N TRP A 353 40.79 -32.33 31.80
CA TRP A 353 41.77 -32.71 32.81
C TRP A 353 42.16 -34.20 32.68
N CYS A 354 41.17 -35.08 32.46
CA CYS A 354 41.39 -36.49 32.18
C CYS A 354 42.14 -36.79 30.88
N SER A 355 42.11 -35.88 29.89
CA SER A 355 42.76 -36.07 28.59
C SER A 355 44.11 -35.36 28.44
N ILE A 356 44.38 -34.33 29.25
CA ILE A 356 45.57 -33.47 29.18
C ILE A 356 46.52 -33.70 30.36
N GLN A 357 46.01 -33.87 31.57
CA GLN A 357 46.83 -33.93 32.79
C GLN A 357 46.84 -35.27 33.50
N TYR A 358 45.81 -36.11 33.34
CA TYR A 358 45.79 -37.38 34.05
C TYR A 358 46.86 -38.35 33.54
N VAL A 359 47.74 -38.74 34.46
CA VAL A 359 48.70 -39.83 34.29
C VAL A 359 48.36 -40.91 35.32
N ASP A 360 48.23 -42.16 34.89
CA ASP A 360 48.00 -43.28 35.79
C ASP A 360 49.25 -43.50 36.66
N PRO A 361 49.17 -43.39 38.01
CA PRO A 361 50.33 -43.54 38.88
C PRO A 361 50.91 -44.96 38.87
N ALA A 362 50.18 -45.97 38.40
CA ALA A 362 50.69 -47.34 38.28
C ALA A 362 51.52 -47.58 37.01
N THR A 363 51.23 -46.88 35.92
CA THR A 363 51.87 -47.10 34.60
C THR A 363 52.64 -45.88 34.06
N ASN A 364 52.61 -44.77 34.81
CA ASN A 364 53.19 -43.47 34.43
C ASN A 364 52.82 -43.02 33.00
N SER A 365 51.62 -43.37 32.55
CA SER A 365 51.12 -43.16 31.18
C SER A 365 49.72 -42.52 31.20
N PRO A 366 49.32 -41.73 30.18
CA PRO A 366 47.98 -41.18 30.09
C PRO A 366 46.90 -42.28 30.00
N ASN A 367 45.85 -42.19 30.83
CA ASN A 367 44.76 -43.17 30.87
C ASN A 367 43.41 -42.50 31.19
N ALA A 368 42.78 -41.92 30.18
CA ALA A 368 41.51 -41.20 30.35
C ALA A 368 40.38 -42.09 30.89
N THR A 369 40.33 -43.38 30.51
CA THR A 369 39.32 -44.34 31.02
C THR A 369 39.41 -44.49 32.53
N GLN A 370 40.62 -44.74 33.05
CA GLN A 370 40.87 -44.89 34.49
C GLN A 370 40.70 -43.55 35.24
N CYS A 371 40.93 -42.41 34.57
CA CYS A 371 40.59 -41.10 35.10
C CYS A 371 39.08 -40.95 35.33
N PHE A 372 38.27 -41.12 34.27
CA PHE A 372 36.81 -41.02 34.37
C PHE A 372 36.23 -42.02 35.36
N GLU A 373 36.80 -43.22 35.46
CA GLU A 373 36.38 -44.21 36.45
C GLU A 373 36.49 -43.70 37.90
N LYS A 374 37.56 -42.94 38.20
CA LYS A 374 37.90 -42.44 39.53
C LYS A 374 37.26 -41.09 39.88
N VAL A 375 37.15 -40.15 38.92
CA VAL A 375 36.88 -38.73 39.25
C VAL A 375 35.74 -38.08 38.46
N ALA A 376 35.07 -38.79 37.55
CA ALA A 376 33.97 -38.22 36.75
C ALA A 376 32.82 -37.62 37.60
N THR A 377 32.59 -38.17 38.79
CA THR A 377 31.49 -37.81 39.71
C THR A 377 31.84 -36.68 40.67
N THR A 378 33.13 -36.46 40.96
CA THR A 378 33.62 -35.50 41.96
C THR A 378 34.30 -34.28 41.34
N LEU A 379 35.07 -34.46 40.28
CA LEU A 379 35.86 -33.38 39.68
C LEU A 379 35.01 -32.21 39.12
N PRO A 380 33.79 -32.42 38.56
CA PRO A 380 32.92 -31.30 38.18
C PRO A 380 32.55 -30.38 39.37
N SER A 381 32.39 -30.95 40.56
CA SER A 381 32.09 -30.22 41.80
C SER A 381 33.29 -29.49 42.38
N VAL A 382 34.50 -30.00 42.14
CA VAL A 382 35.78 -29.31 42.45
C VAL A 382 35.96 -28.12 41.49
N PHE A 383 35.73 -28.30 40.18
CA PHE A 383 35.79 -27.21 39.22
C PHE A 383 34.80 -26.10 39.56
N LEU A 384 33.53 -26.46 39.82
CA LEU A 384 32.52 -25.50 40.25
C LEU A 384 32.97 -24.74 41.52
N GLY A 385 33.49 -25.44 42.53
CA GLY A 385 34.04 -24.81 43.74
C GLY A 385 35.22 -23.88 43.47
N LYS A 386 36.15 -24.27 42.58
CA LYS A 386 37.26 -23.42 42.14
C LYS A 386 36.75 -22.11 41.54
N TYR A 387 35.91 -22.18 40.52
CA TYR A 387 35.47 -20.99 39.79
C TYR A 387 34.55 -20.10 40.63
N VAL A 388 33.79 -20.66 41.57
CA VAL A 388 33.05 -19.88 42.57
C VAL A 388 33.99 -19.10 43.48
N VAL A 389 35.10 -19.69 43.95
CA VAL A 389 36.03 -18.99 44.85
C VAL A 389 37.00 -18.06 44.14
N ALA A 390 37.48 -18.43 42.95
CA ALA A 390 38.49 -17.67 42.20
C ALA A 390 37.96 -16.41 41.50
N GLY A 391 36.65 -16.24 41.43
CA GLY A 391 36.04 -15.07 40.80
C GLY A 391 34.55 -15.22 40.51
N ALA A 392 33.73 -15.72 41.44
CA ALA A 392 32.28 -15.77 41.22
C ALA A 392 31.73 -14.39 40.81
N GLY A 393 31.35 -14.27 39.54
CA GLY A 393 30.27 -13.37 39.16
C GLY A 393 28.99 -13.73 39.90
N SER A 394 28.03 -12.80 39.87
CA SER A 394 26.77 -12.75 40.64
C SER A 394 25.90 -14.03 40.77
N ARG A 395 26.20 -15.11 40.04
CA ARG A 395 25.41 -16.35 40.01
C ARG A 395 25.40 -17.13 41.34
N PHE A 396 26.39 -16.93 42.22
CA PHE A 396 26.54 -17.67 43.48
C PHE A 396 26.71 -16.78 44.74
N SER A 397 26.76 -15.46 44.58
CA SER A 397 26.75 -14.50 45.71
C SER A 397 25.37 -13.87 45.89
N ASP A 398 25.10 -13.30 47.06
CA ASP A 398 23.88 -12.51 47.26
C ASP A 398 23.81 -11.30 46.32
N TYR A 399 22.61 -10.99 45.84
CA TYR A 399 22.33 -10.21 44.62
C TYR A 399 22.50 -8.66 44.61
N PRO A 400 22.73 -7.88 45.69
CA PRO A 400 22.49 -6.43 45.64
C PRO A 400 23.34 -5.58 44.66
N SER A 401 24.65 -5.82 44.53
CA SER A 401 25.56 -4.86 43.90
C SER A 401 25.40 -4.78 42.37
N PHE A 402 25.44 -5.92 41.68
CA PHE A 402 25.54 -5.94 40.22
C PHE A 402 24.25 -5.54 39.49
N VAL A 403 23.09 -5.70 40.12
CA VAL A 403 21.84 -5.13 39.60
C VAL A 403 21.92 -3.60 39.61
N MET A 404 22.54 -2.99 40.62
CA MET A 404 22.77 -1.55 40.66
C MET A 404 23.82 -1.11 39.63
N ASP A 405 24.90 -1.87 39.43
CA ASP A 405 25.92 -1.60 38.39
C ASP A 405 25.34 -1.65 36.97
N MET A 406 24.38 -2.55 36.73
CA MET A 406 23.63 -2.64 35.47
C MET A 406 22.64 -1.48 35.31
N LEU A 407 21.86 -1.15 36.34
CA LEU A 407 20.90 -0.05 36.30
C LEU A 407 21.59 1.31 36.11
N THR A 408 22.76 1.51 36.71
CA THR A 408 23.55 2.77 36.62
C THR A 408 24.24 2.97 35.27
N GLN A 409 24.57 1.90 34.53
CA GLN A 409 25.05 2.01 33.14
C GLN A 409 23.97 2.43 32.13
N GLY A 410 22.70 2.45 32.58
CA GLY A 410 21.55 2.73 31.73
C GLY A 410 21.15 1.54 30.85
N THR A 411 20.04 1.69 30.15
CA THR A 411 19.42 0.64 29.34
C THR A 411 20.19 0.30 28.06
N GLN A 412 20.81 1.30 27.43
CA GLN A 412 21.37 1.22 26.06
C GLN A 412 20.43 0.55 25.05
N ALA A 413 19.12 0.72 25.26
CA ALA A 413 18.06 0.07 24.53
C ALA A 413 17.24 1.08 23.72
N SER A 414 16.68 0.61 22.63
CA SER A 414 15.71 1.30 21.80
C SER A 414 14.54 0.38 21.49
N ILE A 415 13.39 0.95 21.15
CA ILE A 415 12.28 0.22 20.56
C ILE A 415 12.11 0.72 19.13
N VAL A 416 12.24 -0.21 18.21
CA VAL A 416 12.01 -0.01 16.79
C VAL A 416 10.57 -0.38 16.49
N MET A 417 9.86 0.54 15.87
CA MET A 417 8.46 0.39 15.50
C MET A 417 8.34 0.60 14.00
N THR A 418 8.10 -0.49 13.27
CA THR A 418 7.83 -0.43 11.83
C THR A 418 6.33 -0.56 11.63
N LYS A 419 5.68 0.51 11.14
CA LYS A 419 4.26 0.52 10.82
C LYS A 419 4.07 0.57 9.31
N ALA A 420 3.10 -0.17 8.77
CA ALA A 420 2.64 -0.05 7.41
C ALA A 420 1.14 0.24 7.39
N ASN A 421 0.71 1.25 6.63
CA ASN A 421 -0.69 1.66 6.56
C ASN A 421 -1.52 0.81 5.58
N GLY A 422 -0.91 -0.20 4.94
CA GLY A 422 -1.58 -1.20 4.13
C GLY A 422 -1.76 -0.84 2.65
N SER A 423 -2.53 -1.69 1.95
CA SER A 423 -2.74 -1.63 0.50
C SER A 423 -3.38 -0.33 0.00
N GLU A 424 -4.05 0.43 0.86
CA GLU A 424 -4.79 1.63 0.45
C GLU A 424 -3.89 2.68 -0.22
N ALA A 425 -2.70 2.93 0.33
CA ALA A 425 -1.71 3.84 -0.23
C ALA A 425 -1.17 3.35 -1.59
N ILE A 426 -0.98 2.03 -1.74
CA ILE A 426 -0.52 1.41 -3.00
C ILE A 426 -1.58 1.60 -4.09
N ILE A 427 -2.84 1.32 -3.79
CA ILE A 427 -3.95 1.46 -4.75
C ILE A 427 -4.16 2.94 -5.11
N LEU A 428 -4.05 3.87 -4.15
CA LEU A 428 -4.10 5.32 -4.41
C LEU A 428 -2.97 5.77 -5.34
N ASN A 429 -1.72 5.37 -5.06
CA ASN A 429 -0.57 5.66 -5.91
C ASN A 429 -0.77 5.11 -7.34
N PHE A 430 -1.34 3.90 -7.48
CA PHE A 430 -1.65 3.29 -8.77
C PHE A 430 -2.75 4.03 -9.55
N ILE A 431 -3.86 4.41 -8.89
CA ILE A 431 -4.94 5.19 -9.51
C ILE A 431 -4.42 6.57 -9.94
N ALA A 432 -3.60 7.23 -9.11
CA ALA A 432 -2.96 8.50 -9.44
C ALA A 432 -2.03 8.40 -10.65
N LEU A 433 -1.22 7.32 -10.73
CA LEU A 433 -0.34 7.07 -11.87
C LEU A 433 -1.11 6.80 -13.17
N LEU A 434 -2.17 5.99 -13.12
CA LEU A 434 -3.05 5.75 -14.28
C LEU A 434 -3.75 7.04 -14.75
N SER A 435 -4.22 7.86 -13.80
CA SER A 435 -4.81 9.17 -14.06
C SER A 435 -3.80 10.08 -14.76
N LEU A 436 -2.57 10.19 -14.24
CA LEU A 436 -1.49 11.00 -14.81
C LEU A 436 -1.11 10.55 -16.24
N ALA A 437 -0.94 9.24 -16.45
CA ALA A 437 -0.68 8.67 -17.77
C ALA A 437 -1.84 8.96 -18.74
N GLY A 438 -3.08 8.89 -18.26
CA GLY A 438 -4.29 9.25 -19.01
C GLY A 438 -4.36 10.73 -19.41
N TYR A 439 -4.01 11.65 -18.51
CA TYR A 439 -3.91 13.07 -18.84
C TYR A 439 -2.72 13.37 -19.78
N GLY A 440 -1.63 12.60 -19.69
CA GLY A 440 -0.54 12.62 -20.68
C GLY A 440 -1.02 12.20 -22.08
N TYR A 441 -1.83 11.14 -22.16
CA TYR A 441 -2.47 10.74 -23.41
C TYR A 441 -3.44 11.81 -23.95
N PHE A 442 -4.23 12.46 -23.08
CA PHE A 442 -5.10 13.58 -23.45
C PHE A 442 -4.30 14.76 -24.05
N PHE A 443 -3.20 15.16 -23.41
CA PHE A 443 -2.25 16.17 -23.92
C PHE A 443 -1.74 15.85 -25.33
N VAL A 444 -1.30 14.60 -25.57
CA VAL A 444 -0.82 14.16 -26.89
C VAL A 444 -1.95 14.24 -27.93
N ARG A 445 -3.17 13.82 -27.59
CA ARG A 445 -4.32 13.88 -28.51
C ARG A 445 -4.75 15.32 -28.85
N ILE A 446 -4.75 16.22 -27.87
CA ILE A 446 -4.97 17.67 -28.11
C ILE A 446 -3.91 18.21 -29.07
N SER A 447 -2.63 17.92 -28.80
CA SER A 447 -1.51 18.41 -29.61
C SER A 447 -1.59 17.94 -31.07
N ILE A 448 -1.90 16.66 -31.30
CA ILE A 448 -2.12 16.09 -32.63
C ILE A 448 -3.32 16.75 -33.33
N TYR A 449 -4.44 16.92 -32.62
CA TYR A 449 -5.64 17.52 -33.17
C TYR A 449 -5.43 18.99 -33.57
N LEU A 450 -4.81 19.79 -32.70
CA LEU A 450 -4.43 21.18 -32.98
C LEU A 450 -3.51 21.27 -34.20
N TYR A 451 -2.49 20.41 -34.30
CA TYR A 451 -1.59 20.36 -35.45
C TYR A 451 -2.34 20.01 -36.75
N GLN A 452 -3.21 18.99 -36.73
CA GLN A 452 -4.00 18.58 -37.90
C GLN A 452 -4.96 19.68 -38.35
N THR A 453 -5.68 20.32 -37.42
CA THR A 453 -6.62 21.42 -37.69
C THR A 453 -5.88 22.64 -38.25
N ALA A 454 -4.75 23.03 -37.66
CA ALA A 454 -3.92 24.12 -38.19
C ALA A 454 -3.37 23.81 -39.60
N LYS A 455 -2.95 22.56 -39.86
CA LYS A 455 -2.48 22.09 -41.17
C LYS A 455 -3.58 22.08 -42.23
N TRP A 456 -4.81 21.76 -41.85
CA TRP A 456 -5.99 21.81 -42.71
C TRP A 456 -6.36 23.26 -43.09
N ILE A 457 -6.50 24.15 -42.10
CA ILE A 457 -6.82 25.58 -42.32
C ILE A 457 -5.75 26.28 -43.18
N ARG A 458 -4.46 25.98 -42.96
CA ARG A 458 -3.35 26.53 -43.76
C ARG A 458 -3.40 26.14 -45.24
N ARG A 459 -4.04 25.02 -45.59
CA ARG A 459 -4.16 24.52 -46.97
C ARG A 459 -5.35 25.10 -47.74
N MET A 460 -6.30 25.75 -47.07
CA MET A 460 -7.47 26.34 -47.73
C MET A 460 -7.14 27.71 -48.35
N PRO A 461 -7.64 28.00 -49.58
CA PRO A 461 -7.50 29.32 -50.21
C PRO A 461 -8.25 30.38 -49.41
N ASP A 462 -7.77 31.63 -49.42
CA ASP A 462 -8.41 32.69 -48.64
C ASP A 462 -9.77 33.10 -49.24
N SER A 463 -10.81 33.01 -48.42
CA SER A 463 -12.21 33.10 -48.84
C SER A 463 -13.13 33.49 -47.66
N SER A 464 -14.37 33.86 -47.95
CA SER A 464 -15.41 34.05 -46.91
C SER A 464 -15.63 32.77 -46.10
N GLN A 465 -15.72 31.62 -46.78
CA GLN A 465 -15.86 30.30 -46.17
C GLN A 465 -14.70 29.99 -45.22
N LYS A 466 -13.44 30.29 -45.58
CA LYS A 466 -12.28 30.11 -44.69
C LYS A 466 -12.40 30.92 -43.39
N LYS A 467 -13.00 32.11 -43.44
CA LYS A 467 -13.23 32.96 -42.26
C LYS A 467 -14.32 32.39 -41.35
N GLN A 468 -15.40 31.86 -41.91
CA GLN A 468 -16.44 31.14 -41.17
C GLN A 468 -15.90 29.83 -40.54
N LEU A 469 -15.12 29.05 -41.30
CA LEU A 469 -14.46 27.83 -40.82
C LEU A 469 -13.52 28.13 -39.64
N LEU A 470 -12.70 29.19 -39.75
CA LEU A 470 -11.83 29.62 -38.67
C LEU A 470 -12.64 30.05 -37.44
N TYR A 471 -13.77 30.74 -37.62
CA TYR A 471 -14.67 31.09 -36.53
C TYR A 471 -15.20 29.84 -35.82
N SER A 472 -15.78 28.87 -36.55
CA SER A 472 -16.27 27.61 -35.98
C SER A 472 -15.21 26.84 -35.20
N VAL A 473 -13.97 26.81 -35.71
CA VAL A 473 -12.83 26.15 -35.04
C VAL A 473 -12.45 26.86 -33.73
N VAL A 474 -12.46 28.19 -33.70
CA VAL A 474 -12.17 28.98 -32.49
C VAL A 474 -13.35 28.96 -31.49
N ASN A 475 -14.58 28.81 -31.99
CA ASN A 475 -15.81 28.73 -31.20
C ASN A 475 -16.06 27.33 -30.60
N CYS A 476 -15.40 26.28 -31.10
CA CYS A 476 -15.53 24.92 -30.58
C CYS A 476 -14.70 24.69 -29.30
N SER A 477 -15.24 23.91 -28.37
CA SER A 477 -14.51 23.48 -27.16
C SER A 477 -13.61 22.28 -27.48
N ILE A 478 -12.30 22.50 -27.65
CA ILE A 478 -11.34 21.42 -27.90
C ILE A 478 -11.40 20.33 -26.80
N SER A 479 -11.64 20.73 -25.54
CA SER A 479 -11.85 19.77 -24.45
C SER A 479 -13.02 18.83 -24.75
N SER A 480 -14.17 19.37 -25.18
CA SER A 480 -15.35 18.60 -25.56
C SER A 480 -15.06 17.70 -26.77
N VAL A 481 -14.39 18.23 -27.81
CA VAL A 481 -14.03 17.47 -29.02
C VAL A 481 -13.18 16.24 -28.67
N ILE A 482 -12.10 16.41 -27.91
CA ILE A 482 -11.20 15.31 -27.54
C ILE A 482 -11.89 14.35 -26.56
N TRP A 483 -12.71 14.87 -25.64
CA TRP A 483 -13.53 14.05 -24.75
C TRP A 483 -14.50 13.15 -25.53
N SER A 484 -15.26 13.69 -26.48
CA SER A 484 -16.19 12.92 -27.32
C SER A 484 -15.49 11.93 -28.24
N HIS A 485 -14.38 12.33 -28.88
CA HIS A 485 -13.61 11.45 -29.76
C HIS A 485 -13.04 10.23 -29.02
N TYR A 486 -12.47 10.44 -27.83
CA TYR A 486 -11.83 9.39 -27.02
C TYR A 486 -12.66 8.98 -25.80
N ARG A 487 -13.99 9.09 -25.91
CA ARG A 487 -14.97 9.00 -24.81
C ARG A 487 -14.72 7.86 -23.83
N THR A 488 -14.55 6.63 -24.30
CA THR A 488 -14.35 5.46 -23.41
C THR A 488 -13.10 5.62 -22.53
N SER A 489 -11.97 6.04 -23.12
CA SER A 489 -10.73 6.28 -22.39
C SER A 489 -10.88 7.46 -21.43
N MET A 490 -11.46 8.57 -21.89
CA MET A 490 -11.60 9.79 -21.10
C MET A 490 -12.58 9.64 -19.94
N GLN A 491 -13.67 8.88 -20.12
CA GLN A 491 -14.57 8.50 -19.04
C GLN A 491 -13.87 7.62 -17.99
N PHE A 492 -13.05 6.64 -18.42
CA PHE A 492 -12.30 5.79 -17.48
C PHE A 492 -11.25 6.59 -16.70
N ILE A 493 -10.41 7.36 -17.38
CA ILE A 493 -9.36 8.21 -16.79
C ILE A 493 -9.98 9.27 -15.87
N GLY A 494 -11.02 9.97 -16.35
CA GLY A 494 -11.74 10.98 -15.59
C GLY A 494 -12.41 10.42 -14.34
N PHE A 495 -13.00 9.22 -14.44
CA PHE A 495 -13.58 8.53 -13.27
C PHE A 495 -12.51 8.10 -12.26
N LEU A 496 -11.40 7.50 -12.70
CA LEU A 496 -10.30 7.14 -11.81
C LEU A 496 -9.70 8.36 -11.09
N GLY A 497 -9.43 9.45 -11.83
CA GLY A 497 -8.96 10.70 -11.24
C GLY A 497 -9.97 11.32 -10.27
N PHE A 498 -11.26 11.24 -10.58
CA PHE A 498 -12.35 11.69 -9.72
C PHE A 498 -12.47 10.88 -8.42
N ILE A 499 -12.35 9.56 -8.49
CA ILE A 499 -12.33 8.68 -7.30
C ILE A 499 -11.11 8.97 -6.43
N ALA A 500 -9.93 9.12 -7.03
CA ALA A 500 -8.72 9.54 -6.30
C ALA A 500 -8.92 10.91 -5.62
N TRP A 501 -9.44 11.91 -6.33
CA TRP A 501 -9.74 13.21 -5.74
C TRP A 501 -10.65 13.11 -4.52
N HIS A 502 -11.77 12.38 -4.64
CA HIS A 502 -12.72 12.23 -3.53
C HIS A 502 -12.09 11.54 -2.32
N LEU A 503 -11.33 10.46 -2.52
CA LEU A 503 -10.59 9.78 -1.44
C LEU A 503 -9.63 10.75 -0.73
N GLY A 504 -8.96 11.62 -1.50
CA GLY A 504 -7.95 12.56 -0.99
C GLY A 504 -8.54 13.73 -0.23
N THR A 505 -9.61 14.33 -0.75
CA THR A 505 -10.28 15.45 -0.08
C THR A 505 -11.03 14.99 1.17
N SER A 506 -11.80 13.90 1.07
CA SER A 506 -12.48 13.32 2.24
C SER A 506 -11.56 12.58 3.20
N SER A 507 -10.25 12.54 2.93
CA SER A 507 -9.22 11.86 3.73
C SER A 507 -9.59 10.40 4.06
N SER A 508 -10.30 9.74 3.12
CA SER A 508 -11.00 8.47 3.31
C SER A 508 -10.04 7.29 3.21
N SER A 509 -9.19 7.20 4.23
CA SER A 509 -8.12 6.21 4.38
C SER A 509 -8.02 5.73 5.81
N CYS A 510 -7.54 4.50 5.97
CA CYS A 510 -7.23 3.90 7.25
C CYS A 510 -5.71 3.90 7.48
N GLN A 511 -5.33 4.29 8.69
CA GLN A 511 -3.92 4.39 9.08
C GLN A 511 -3.75 4.13 10.57
N TRP A 512 -2.53 3.76 10.94
CA TRP A 512 -2.12 3.79 12.33
C TRP A 512 -2.16 5.22 12.86
N ASP A 513 -2.84 5.41 13.99
CA ASP A 513 -2.98 6.73 14.61
C ASP A 513 -1.60 7.35 14.91
N HIS A 514 -1.49 8.68 14.87
CA HIS A 514 -0.23 9.37 15.16
C HIS A 514 0.21 9.22 16.62
N SER A 515 -0.71 8.89 17.53
CA SER A 515 -0.40 8.49 18.91
C SER A 515 0.51 7.26 19.01
N ILE A 516 0.69 6.47 17.94
CA ILE A 516 1.63 5.34 17.87
C ILE A 516 3.11 5.73 18.11
N VAL A 517 3.44 7.02 18.05
CA VAL A 517 4.77 7.53 18.44
C VAL A 517 4.98 7.45 19.97
N ASP A 518 3.89 7.41 20.75
CA ASP A 518 3.94 7.13 22.19
C ASP A 518 3.81 5.62 22.43
N VAL A 519 4.95 5.00 22.74
CA VAL A 519 5.06 3.56 23.05
C VAL A 519 4.25 3.10 24.25
N SER A 520 3.77 4.01 25.10
CA SER A 520 2.95 3.69 26.27
C SER A 520 1.47 3.44 25.93
N VAL A 521 1.02 3.89 24.77
CA VAL A 521 -0.36 3.75 24.28
C VAL A 521 -0.47 2.58 23.30
N ASP A 522 -1.54 1.80 23.39
CA ASP A 522 -1.79 0.71 22.43
C ASP A 522 -2.00 1.28 21.02
N ALA A 523 -1.28 0.75 20.03
CA ALA A 523 -1.46 1.13 18.64
C ALA A 523 -2.90 0.85 18.18
N THR A 524 -3.56 1.90 17.69
CA THR A 524 -4.89 1.83 17.07
C THR A 524 -4.79 2.11 15.59
N TYR A 525 -5.34 1.20 14.77
CA TYR A 525 -5.53 1.42 13.34
C TYR A 525 -6.95 1.95 13.12
N SER A 526 -7.08 3.19 12.65
CA SER A 526 -8.37 3.86 12.52
C SER A 526 -8.61 4.35 11.10
N CYS A 527 -9.86 4.22 10.65
CA CYS A 527 -10.35 4.80 9.40
C CYS A 527 -11.01 6.14 9.72
N ARG A 528 -10.52 7.22 9.10
CA ARG A 528 -11.11 8.55 9.23
C ARG A 528 -11.75 8.93 7.89
N ILE A 529 -12.89 9.62 7.95
CA ILE A 529 -13.57 10.19 6.78
C ILE A 529 -14.07 11.57 7.18
N ASP A 530 -13.57 12.60 6.50
CA ASP A 530 -14.00 13.99 6.62
C ASP A 530 -14.95 14.33 5.48
N SER A 531 -16.25 14.32 5.77
CA SER A 531 -17.30 14.62 4.79
C SER A 531 -17.22 16.05 4.24
N LEU A 532 -16.68 16.98 5.04
CA LEU A 532 -16.49 18.39 4.67
C LEU A 532 -15.07 18.66 4.14
N GLY A 533 -14.23 17.63 4.00
CA GLY A 533 -12.85 17.75 3.54
C GLY A 533 -12.70 18.44 2.17
N HIS A 534 -13.73 18.32 1.32
CA HIS A 534 -13.88 19.04 0.04
C HIS A 534 -13.85 20.58 0.18
N PHE A 535 -14.12 21.10 1.38
CA PHE A 535 -14.18 22.52 1.72
C PHE A 535 -13.14 22.92 2.78
N SER A 536 -12.24 22.00 3.19
CA SER A 536 -11.34 22.22 4.34
C SER A 536 -10.29 23.31 4.11
N SER A 537 -10.04 23.69 2.85
CA SER A 537 -9.17 24.81 2.49
C SER A 537 -9.52 25.38 1.11
N PHE A 538 -9.02 26.58 0.82
CA PHE A 538 -9.13 27.20 -0.50
C PHE A 538 -8.56 26.33 -1.64
N ALA A 539 -7.52 25.53 -1.36
CA ALA A 539 -6.96 24.58 -2.33
C ALA A 539 -7.93 23.44 -2.64
N GLU A 540 -8.68 22.93 -1.66
CA GLU A 540 -9.70 21.91 -1.90
C GLU A 540 -10.91 22.47 -2.66
N ILE A 541 -11.28 23.73 -2.43
CA ILE A 541 -12.32 24.44 -3.21
C ILE A 541 -11.92 24.59 -4.68
N ILE A 542 -10.65 24.93 -4.97
CA ILE A 542 -10.12 24.95 -6.35
C ILE A 542 -10.16 23.56 -6.99
N ARG A 543 -9.79 22.51 -6.25
CA ARG A 543 -9.88 21.13 -6.72
C ARG A 543 -11.34 20.72 -7.00
N LEU A 544 -12.26 21.02 -6.09
CA LEU A 544 -13.70 20.80 -6.27
C LEU A 544 -14.23 21.49 -7.53
N PHE A 545 -13.82 22.73 -7.79
CA PHE A 545 -14.17 23.42 -9.04
C PHE A 545 -13.61 22.68 -10.27
N SER A 546 -12.34 22.24 -10.24
CA SER A 546 -11.73 21.48 -11.34
C SER A 546 -12.40 20.12 -11.57
N TYR A 547 -12.74 19.39 -10.51
CA TYR A 547 -13.40 18.08 -10.61
C TYR A 547 -14.90 18.18 -10.88
N SER A 548 -15.53 19.34 -10.65
CA SER A 548 -16.92 19.58 -11.05
C SER A 548 -17.11 19.55 -12.57
N TRP A 549 -16.10 20.03 -13.31
CA TRP A 549 -16.08 19.87 -14.77
C TRP A 549 -15.95 18.41 -15.20
N VAL A 550 -15.07 17.63 -14.53
CA VAL A 550 -14.89 16.19 -14.82
C VAL A 550 -16.19 15.42 -14.54
N PHE A 551 -16.85 15.71 -13.42
CA PHE A 551 -18.16 15.17 -13.07
C PHE A 551 -19.23 15.52 -14.12
N TYR A 552 -19.31 16.79 -14.54
CA TYR A 552 -20.20 17.24 -15.62
C TYR A 552 -19.91 16.49 -16.95
N ALA A 553 -18.64 16.31 -17.30
CA ALA A 553 -18.19 15.59 -18.49
C ALA A 553 -18.50 14.09 -18.45
N LEU A 554 -18.47 13.47 -17.26
CA LEU A 554 -18.81 12.07 -17.04
C LEU A 554 -20.32 11.82 -17.15
N VAL A 555 -21.15 12.71 -16.58
CA VAL A 555 -22.58 12.45 -16.37
C VAL A 555 -23.47 13.08 -17.45
N PHE A 556 -23.21 14.32 -17.88
CA PHE A 556 -24.16 15.17 -18.62
C PHE A 556 -23.69 15.66 -20.00
N MET A 557 -22.40 15.85 -20.22
CA MET A 557 -21.87 16.44 -21.47
C MET A 557 -22.32 15.69 -22.74
N ASP A 558 -22.50 14.38 -22.67
CA ASP A 558 -22.98 13.57 -23.80
C ASP A 558 -24.47 13.75 -24.14
N ARG A 559 -25.21 14.50 -23.33
CA ARG A 559 -26.64 14.78 -23.48
C ARG A 559 -26.94 16.25 -23.79
N MET A 560 -25.89 17.06 -23.96
CA MET A 560 -26.00 18.49 -24.20
C MET A 560 -25.11 18.93 -25.38
N PRO A 561 -25.28 18.36 -26.59
CA PRO A 561 -24.45 18.72 -27.75
C PRO A 561 -24.57 20.21 -28.07
N GLY A 562 -23.43 20.87 -28.33
CA GLY A 562 -23.37 22.30 -28.64
C GLY A 562 -23.40 23.25 -27.44
N ILE A 563 -23.66 22.77 -26.21
CA ILE A 563 -23.74 23.64 -25.02
C ILE A 563 -22.44 24.41 -24.74
N ALA A 564 -21.29 23.85 -25.13
CA ALA A 564 -19.98 24.43 -24.88
C ALA A 564 -19.59 25.56 -25.86
N ILE A 565 -20.41 25.80 -26.88
CA ILE A 565 -20.19 26.83 -27.91
C ILE A 565 -20.57 28.22 -27.37
N TYR A 566 -21.65 28.29 -26.57
CA TYR A 566 -22.11 29.55 -25.98
C TYR A 566 -21.69 29.66 -24.52
N MET A 567 -20.60 30.39 -24.28
CA MET A 567 -19.93 30.48 -22.96
C MET A 567 -20.86 30.76 -21.76
N PRO A 568 -21.82 31.72 -21.79
CA PRO A 568 -22.73 31.93 -20.67
C PRO A 568 -23.58 30.69 -20.33
N GLY A 569 -24.11 30.01 -21.35
CA GLY A 569 -24.88 28.77 -21.18
C GLY A 569 -24.01 27.63 -20.67
N TYR A 570 -22.80 27.48 -21.22
CA TYR A 570 -21.82 26.52 -20.75
C TYR A 570 -21.46 26.70 -19.28
N ILE A 571 -21.24 27.94 -18.82
CA ILE A 571 -20.97 28.26 -17.42
C ILE A 571 -22.16 27.89 -16.54
N VAL A 572 -23.38 28.25 -16.92
CA VAL A 572 -24.60 27.89 -16.17
C VAL A 572 -24.78 26.38 -16.10
N ALA A 573 -24.58 25.65 -17.20
CA ALA A 573 -24.65 24.19 -17.22
C ALA A 573 -23.57 23.55 -16.34
N ALA A 574 -22.31 23.98 -16.45
CA ALA A 574 -21.21 23.46 -15.64
C ALA A 574 -21.37 23.77 -14.14
N LEU A 575 -21.98 24.90 -13.78
CA LEU A 575 -22.28 25.22 -12.37
C LEU A 575 -23.46 24.40 -11.83
N LEU A 576 -24.60 24.37 -12.53
CA LEU A 576 -25.83 23.75 -12.03
C LEU A 576 -25.86 22.22 -12.19
N LEU A 577 -25.16 21.65 -13.18
CA LEU A 577 -25.05 20.20 -13.40
C LEU A 577 -23.68 19.64 -13.02
N GLY A 578 -22.67 20.49 -12.82
CA GLY A 578 -21.35 20.09 -12.32
C GLY A 578 -21.17 20.46 -10.85
N PHE A 579 -20.92 21.74 -10.57
CA PHE A 579 -20.43 22.22 -9.28
C PHE A 579 -21.41 22.02 -8.13
N VAL A 580 -22.67 22.46 -8.27
CA VAL A 580 -23.70 22.34 -7.23
C VAL A 580 -23.99 20.87 -6.87
N PRO A 581 -24.33 19.97 -7.82
CA PRO A 581 -24.60 18.58 -7.48
C PRO A 581 -23.36 17.86 -6.97
N LEU A 582 -22.15 18.11 -7.51
CA LEU A 582 -20.95 17.50 -6.97
C LEU A 582 -20.69 17.92 -5.52
N SER A 583 -20.83 19.21 -5.21
CA SER A 583 -20.63 19.76 -3.86
C SER A 583 -21.51 19.05 -2.82
N LEU A 584 -22.79 18.84 -3.14
CA LEU A 584 -23.74 18.18 -2.25
C LEU A 584 -23.54 16.65 -2.21
N LEU A 585 -23.40 16.01 -3.36
CA LEU A 585 -23.24 14.56 -3.47
C LEU A 585 -21.92 14.09 -2.87
N ALA A 586 -20.85 14.89 -2.92
CA ALA A 586 -19.58 14.54 -2.30
C ALA A 586 -19.70 14.43 -0.77
N ILE A 587 -20.44 15.33 -0.12
CA ILE A 587 -20.74 15.25 1.32
C ILE A 587 -21.59 14.01 1.62
N VAL A 588 -22.67 13.79 0.85
CA VAL A 588 -23.58 12.65 1.04
C VAL A 588 -22.86 11.32 0.87
N VAL A 589 -22.03 11.17 -0.16
CA VAL A 589 -21.24 9.97 -0.42
C VAL A 589 -20.23 9.72 0.70
N ALA A 590 -19.57 10.75 1.21
CA ALA A 590 -18.65 10.63 2.34
C ALA A 590 -19.37 10.22 3.65
N GLU A 591 -20.53 10.79 3.95
CA GLU A 591 -21.35 10.35 5.11
C GLU A 591 -21.85 8.90 4.95
N ILE A 592 -22.21 8.45 3.74
CA ILE A 592 -22.57 7.04 3.49
C ILE A 592 -21.35 6.12 3.71
N CYS A 593 -20.16 6.50 3.25
CA CYS A 593 -18.93 5.75 3.52
C CYS A 593 -18.60 5.70 5.03
N LYS A 594 -18.85 6.78 5.76
CA LYS A 594 -18.67 6.89 7.21
C LYS A 594 -19.68 6.04 7.99
N ALA A 595 -20.95 6.03 7.58
CA ALA A 595 -21.96 5.11 8.11
C ALA A 595 -21.62 3.65 7.80
N ARG A 596 -21.03 3.36 6.63
CA ARG A 596 -20.52 2.03 6.27
C ARG A 596 -19.40 1.55 7.20
N LEU A 597 -18.52 2.44 7.70
CA LEU A 597 -17.50 2.08 8.69
C LEU A 597 -18.09 1.63 10.04
N GLN A 598 -19.31 2.08 10.37
CA GLN A 598 -20.02 1.69 11.59
C GLN A 598 -20.83 0.39 11.42
N SER A 599 -20.92 -0.16 10.20
CA SER A 599 -21.76 -1.32 9.89
C SER A 599 -20.98 -2.64 9.99
N PRO A 600 -21.32 -3.55 10.93
CA PRO A 600 -20.66 -4.85 11.07
C PRO A 600 -20.96 -5.83 9.92
N ALA A 601 -21.86 -5.49 9.00
CA ALA A 601 -22.08 -6.26 7.77
C ALA A 601 -21.19 -5.78 6.60
N LEU A 602 -20.82 -4.50 6.58
CA LEU A 602 -20.12 -3.88 5.44
C LEU A 602 -18.63 -3.57 5.74
N PHE A 603 -18.16 -3.77 6.96
CA PHE A 603 -16.76 -3.52 7.35
C PHE A 603 -15.73 -4.34 6.56
N LEU A 604 -16.13 -5.46 5.93
CA LEU A 604 -15.25 -6.27 5.08
C LEU A 604 -15.02 -5.70 3.67
N ILE A 605 -15.93 -4.86 3.16
CA ILE A 605 -15.81 -4.33 1.78
C ILE A 605 -14.77 -3.20 1.76
N HIS A 606 -13.63 -3.41 1.10
CA HIS A 606 -12.55 -2.42 1.00
C HIS A 606 -13.08 -1.01 0.65
N ASN A 607 -12.69 0.00 1.42
CA ASN A 607 -13.32 1.33 1.40
C ASN A 607 -13.37 1.96 0.00
N GLN A 608 -12.27 1.82 -0.75
CA GLN A 608 -12.14 2.30 -2.12
C GLN A 608 -13.11 1.62 -3.11
N LEU A 609 -13.34 0.31 -2.95
CA LEU A 609 -14.30 -0.43 -3.79
C LEU A 609 -15.73 0.01 -3.49
N PHE A 610 -16.08 0.18 -2.21
CA PHE A 610 -17.39 0.68 -1.80
C PHE A 610 -17.65 2.08 -2.38
N LEU A 611 -16.67 2.99 -2.31
CA LEU A 611 -16.75 4.32 -2.89
C LEU A 611 -16.93 4.30 -4.42
N VAL A 612 -16.20 3.42 -5.14
CA VAL A 612 -16.34 3.24 -6.59
C VAL A 612 -17.76 2.79 -6.95
N LEU A 613 -18.29 1.77 -6.27
CA LEU A 613 -19.64 1.25 -6.52
C LEU A 613 -20.72 2.31 -6.20
N LEU A 614 -20.55 3.06 -5.12
CA LEU A 614 -21.46 4.11 -4.72
C LEU A 614 -21.49 5.27 -5.74
N TRP A 615 -20.33 5.72 -6.24
CA TRP A 615 -20.29 6.74 -7.30
C TRP A 615 -20.83 6.24 -8.64
N LEU A 616 -20.63 4.97 -9.00
CA LEU A 616 -21.27 4.38 -10.19
C LEU A 616 -22.80 4.37 -10.04
N ALA A 617 -23.32 4.03 -8.87
CA ALA A 617 -24.76 4.09 -8.57
C ALA A 617 -25.30 5.52 -8.63
N VAL A 618 -24.57 6.51 -8.10
CA VAL A 618 -24.92 7.93 -8.20
C VAL A 618 -24.92 8.39 -9.67
N PHE A 619 -23.91 8.07 -10.46
CA PHE A 619 -23.87 8.45 -11.90
C PHE A 619 -24.99 7.79 -12.70
N TRP A 620 -25.34 6.54 -12.39
CA TRP A 620 -26.48 5.86 -12.99
C TRP A 620 -27.79 6.56 -12.59
N LEU A 621 -28.00 6.85 -11.31
CA LEU A 621 -29.19 7.54 -10.79
C LEU A 621 -29.36 8.93 -11.43
N LEU A 622 -28.28 9.72 -11.50
CA LEU A 622 -28.24 11.04 -12.14
C LEU A 622 -28.64 10.98 -13.63
N ARG A 623 -28.44 9.81 -14.26
CA ARG A 623 -28.79 9.58 -15.66
C ARG A 623 -30.22 9.07 -15.88
N THR A 624 -30.97 8.73 -14.83
CA THR A 624 -32.37 8.27 -14.92
C THR A 624 -33.38 9.42 -15.13
N PRO A 625 -34.64 9.11 -15.53
CA PRO A 625 -35.72 10.10 -15.61
C PRO A 625 -36.12 10.75 -14.28
N LEU A 626 -35.66 10.23 -13.13
CA LEU A 626 -36.04 10.75 -11.81
C LEU A 626 -35.60 12.20 -11.60
N LEU A 627 -34.52 12.64 -12.26
CA LEU A 627 -34.02 14.02 -12.20
C LEU A 627 -34.59 14.96 -13.27
N ARG A 628 -35.66 14.56 -13.99
CA ARG A 628 -36.40 15.47 -14.88
C ARG A 628 -36.73 16.85 -14.26
N PRO A 629 -37.11 16.97 -12.97
CA PRO A 629 -37.34 18.29 -12.35
C PRO A 629 -36.08 19.17 -12.32
N VAL A 630 -34.92 18.58 -12.01
CA VAL A 630 -33.63 19.29 -12.00
C VAL A 630 -33.23 19.70 -13.41
N HIS A 631 -33.39 18.81 -14.39
CA HIS A 631 -33.08 19.13 -15.80
C HIS A 631 -33.99 20.25 -16.33
N ARG A 632 -35.28 20.28 -15.96
CA ARG A 632 -36.20 21.38 -16.29
C ARG A 632 -35.79 22.70 -15.66
N LEU A 633 -35.32 22.69 -14.41
CA LEU A 633 -34.79 23.90 -13.76
C LEU A 633 -33.57 24.44 -14.52
N VAL A 634 -32.65 23.55 -14.92
CA VAL A 634 -31.48 23.94 -15.71
C VAL A 634 -31.87 24.43 -17.11
N GLU A 635 -32.84 23.81 -17.77
CA GLU A 635 -33.43 24.27 -19.04
C GLU A 635 -33.99 25.71 -18.91
N LEU A 636 -34.70 26.02 -17.82
CA LEU A 636 -35.20 27.37 -17.54
C LEU A 636 -34.05 28.35 -17.31
N CYS A 637 -33.05 28.00 -16.50
CA CYS A 637 -31.88 28.84 -16.28
C CYS A 637 -31.07 29.11 -17.56
N LEU A 638 -30.96 28.12 -18.45
CA LEU A 638 -30.33 28.25 -19.77
C LEU A 638 -31.13 29.18 -20.69
N GLY A 639 -32.46 29.08 -20.66
CA GLY A 639 -33.34 30.02 -21.36
C GLY A 639 -33.14 31.47 -20.90
N LEU A 640 -33.00 31.71 -19.60
CA LEU A 640 -32.74 33.04 -19.03
C LEU A 640 -31.39 33.65 -19.46
N VAL A 641 -30.36 32.83 -19.72
CA VAL A 641 -29.08 33.30 -20.27
C VAL A 641 -29.00 33.23 -21.80
N GLY A 642 -30.14 33.07 -22.48
CA GLY A 642 -30.20 33.16 -23.94
C GLY A 642 -29.72 31.91 -24.67
N VAL A 643 -29.97 30.71 -24.12
CA VAL A 643 -29.74 29.43 -24.81
C VAL A 643 -31.02 28.63 -24.91
N LYS A 644 -31.30 28.08 -26.10
CA LYS A 644 -32.48 27.28 -26.40
C LYS A 644 -32.09 25.99 -27.14
N LYS A 645 -32.95 24.98 -27.05
CA LYS A 645 -32.81 23.74 -27.83
C LYS A 645 -33.28 23.98 -29.26
N GLN A 646 -32.40 23.77 -30.23
CA GLN A 646 -32.74 23.69 -31.65
C GLN A 646 -33.10 22.24 -31.97
N LYS A 647 -34.30 22.00 -32.51
CA LYS A 647 -34.68 20.68 -33.02
C LYS A 647 -33.95 20.36 -34.33
N LEU A 648 -33.55 19.10 -34.47
CA LEU A 648 -32.95 18.59 -35.69
C LEU A 648 -34.00 17.80 -36.50
N HIS A 649 -34.02 18.02 -37.82
CA HIS A 649 -34.95 17.29 -38.69
C HIS A 649 -34.61 15.79 -38.71
N ILE A 650 -35.64 14.93 -38.64
CA ILE A 650 -35.47 13.48 -38.46
C ILE A 650 -34.75 12.79 -39.62
N GLU A 651 -34.86 13.36 -40.83
CA GLU A 651 -34.17 12.88 -42.04
C GLU A 651 -32.71 13.34 -42.13
N SER A 652 -32.27 14.29 -41.28
CA SER A 652 -30.87 14.71 -41.25
C SER A 652 -30.01 13.53 -40.78
N PRO A 653 -28.96 13.09 -41.51
CA PRO A 653 -28.12 12.00 -41.04
C PRO A 653 -27.28 12.39 -39.80
N PHE A 654 -27.25 13.67 -39.43
CA PHE A 654 -26.73 14.14 -38.15
C PHE A 654 -27.64 13.82 -36.96
N TYR A 655 -28.93 13.46 -37.16
CA TYR A 655 -29.86 13.04 -36.11
C TYR A 655 -29.33 11.81 -35.37
N ALA A 656 -28.79 10.84 -36.10
CA ALA A 656 -28.15 9.66 -35.53
C ALA A 656 -26.83 9.97 -34.76
N MET A 657 -26.24 11.16 -34.94
CA MET A 657 -24.99 11.57 -34.28
C MET A 657 -25.22 12.49 -33.07
N LEU A 658 -26.23 13.35 -33.12
CA LEU A 658 -26.52 14.40 -32.13
C LEU A 658 -27.76 14.09 -31.27
N GLY A 659 -28.71 13.32 -31.79
CA GLY A 659 -30.03 13.14 -31.20
C GLY A 659 -31.07 14.11 -31.77
N ASP A 660 -32.15 14.30 -31.02
CA ASP A 660 -33.33 15.08 -31.40
C ASP A 660 -33.12 16.61 -31.38
N HIS A 661 -32.10 17.08 -30.66
CA HIS A 661 -31.80 18.50 -30.53
C HIS A 661 -30.32 18.79 -30.26
N PHE A 662 -29.92 20.04 -30.49
CA PHE A 662 -28.68 20.61 -29.98
C PHE A 662 -28.93 21.97 -29.32
N TRP A 663 -27.99 22.45 -28.52
CA TRP A 663 -28.12 23.71 -27.79
C TRP A 663 -27.49 24.85 -28.58
N ILE A 664 -28.21 25.97 -28.71
CA ILE A 664 -27.77 27.14 -29.48
C ILE A 664 -28.16 28.46 -28.79
N GLU A 665 -27.43 29.54 -29.07
CA GLU A 665 -27.80 30.91 -28.68
C GLU A 665 -29.19 31.26 -29.22
N THR A 666 -30.08 31.80 -28.40
CA THR A 666 -31.49 32.09 -28.76
C THR A 666 -31.61 33.02 -29.97
N ALA A 667 -30.63 33.89 -30.21
CA ALA A 667 -30.57 34.75 -31.41
C ALA A 667 -30.33 33.99 -32.73
N LEU A 668 -29.90 32.73 -32.67
CA LEU A 668 -29.67 31.83 -33.81
C LEU A 668 -30.71 30.71 -33.91
N HIS A 669 -31.63 30.61 -32.95
CA HIS A 669 -32.72 29.63 -32.95
C HIS A 669 -33.67 29.82 -34.14
N ARG A 670 -34.16 28.71 -34.67
CA ARG A 670 -35.18 28.61 -35.72
C ARG A 670 -36.34 27.78 -35.23
N ASP A 671 -37.55 28.24 -35.50
CA ASP A 671 -38.78 27.53 -35.06
C ASP A 671 -39.07 26.28 -35.90
N GLU A 672 -38.46 26.17 -37.08
CA GLU A 672 -38.45 24.98 -37.93
C GLU A 672 -37.30 24.01 -37.57
N ASP A 673 -37.53 22.72 -37.78
CA ASP A 673 -36.53 21.66 -37.60
C ASP A 673 -35.40 21.80 -38.65
N VAL A 674 -34.13 21.83 -38.22
CA VAL A 674 -33.01 22.18 -39.12
C VAL A 674 -32.31 20.97 -39.73
N MET A 675 -31.97 21.07 -41.02
CA MET A 675 -31.06 20.14 -41.72
C MET A 675 -29.59 20.56 -41.66
N TYR A 676 -29.32 21.87 -41.50
CA TYR A 676 -27.98 22.45 -41.42
C TYR A 676 -27.54 22.61 -39.96
N VAL A 677 -26.36 22.11 -39.62
CA VAL A 677 -25.82 22.13 -38.24
C VAL A 677 -24.55 22.99 -38.17
N PRO A 678 -24.34 23.80 -37.11
CA PRO A 678 -23.08 24.51 -36.94
C PRO A 678 -21.89 23.55 -36.86
N LEU A 679 -20.81 23.85 -37.58
CA LEU A 679 -19.60 23.03 -37.60
C LEU A 679 -18.96 22.89 -36.22
N SER A 680 -19.07 23.90 -35.37
CA SER A 680 -18.62 23.86 -33.97
C SER A 680 -19.32 22.76 -33.16
N VAL A 681 -20.63 22.53 -33.38
CA VAL A 681 -21.39 21.40 -32.81
C VAL A 681 -20.90 20.09 -33.41
N LEU A 682 -20.80 20.02 -34.75
CA LEU A 682 -20.39 18.80 -35.44
C LEU A 682 -18.98 18.35 -35.05
N MET A 683 -18.07 19.28 -34.78
CA MET A 683 -16.72 18.99 -34.31
C MET A 683 -16.70 18.27 -32.96
N GLU A 684 -17.74 18.40 -32.13
CA GLU A 684 -17.89 17.64 -30.88
C GLU A 684 -18.39 16.20 -31.11
N THR A 685 -18.77 15.81 -32.34
CA THR A 685 -19.30 14.47 -32.64
C THR A 685 -18.21 13.45 -32.94
N LYS A 686 -18.36 12.25 -32.38
CA LYS A 686 -17.46 11.13 -32.65
C LYS A 686 -17.58 10.70 -34.12
N ASN A 687 -16.47 10.74 -34.84
CA ASN A 687 -16.27 10.31 -36.24
C ASN A 687 -16.42 11.39 -37.35
N LEU A 688 -16.67 12.67 -37.05
CA LEU A 688 -16.66 13.72 -38.08
C LEU A 688 -15.25 13.88 -38.68
N LYS A 689 -15.13 13.66 -40.00
CA LYS A 689 -13.88 13.89 -40.73
C LYS A 689 -13.88 15.29 -41.34
N LEU A 690 -13.21 16.27 -40.72
CA LEU A 690 -13.12 17.65 -41.22
C LEU A 690 -12.71 17.76 -42.71
N ARG A 691 -11.84 16.85 -43.18
CA ARG A 691 -11.41 16.78 -44.59
C ARG A 691 -12.51 16.38 -45.59
N ASN A 692 -13.64 15.88 -45.11
CA ASN A 692 -14.81 15.50 -45.91
C ASN A 692 -15.83 16.64 -46.05
N ILE A 693 -15.53 17.82 -45.48
CA ILE A 693 -16.39 19.01 -45.55
C ILE A 693 -15.92 19.89 -46.69
N TYR A 694 -16.81 20.17 -47.64
CA TYR A 694 -16.58 21.07 -48.77
C TYR A 694 -17.90 21.77 -49.11
N ASP A 695 -17.83 23.08 -49.39
CA ASP A 695 -18.98 23.93 -49.76
C ASP A 695 -20.27 23.65 -48.93
N HIS A 696 -20.20 23.81 -47.61
CA HIS A 696 -21.32 23.56 -46.68
C HIS A 696 -21.91 22.13 -46.68
N GLU A 697 -21.22 21.16 -47.28
CA GLU A 697 -21.67 19.77 -47.40
C GLU A 697 -20.65 18.78 -46.82
N TYR A 698 -21.15 17.72 -46.17
CA TYR A 698 -20.36 16.63 -45.63
C TYR A 698 -20.49 15.38 -46.51
N PHE A 699 -19.39 15.02 -47.17
CA PHE A 699 -19.31 13.85 -48.04
C PHE A 699 -18.98 12.61 -47.22
N THR A 700 -19.96 11.73 -46.98
CA THR A 700 -19.84 10.53 -46.13
C THR A 700 -18.69 9.61 -46.55
N TYR A 701 -18.56 9.34 -47.86
CA TYR A 701 -17.51 8.52 -48.46
C TYR A 701 -16.21 9.29 -48.79
N GLY A 702 -16.15 10.59 -48.47
CA GLY A 702 -15.04 11.49 -48.80
C GLY A 702 -15.26 12.27 -50.09
N VAL A 703 -14.49 13.34 -50.27
CA VAL A 703 -14.58 14.18 -51.46
C VAL A 703 -13.96 13.45 -52.65
N LEU A 704 -14.82 12.76 -53.42
CA LEU A 704 -14.53 12.41 -54.81
C LEU A 704 -14.25 13.73 -55.58
N LYS A 705 -13.36 13.69 -56.57
CA LYS A 705 -13.10 14.85 -57.43
C LYS A 705 -14.37 15.18 -58.22
N THR A 706 -15.18 16.08 -57.69
CA THR A 706 -16.37 16.59 -58.37
C THR A 706 -16.01 17.74 -59.29
N GLU A 707 -16.52 17.66 -60.52
CA GLU A 707 -16.76 18.84 -61.35
C GLU A 707 -17.67 19.79 -60.57
N LYS A 708 -17.64 21.10 -60.88
CA LYS A 708 -18.33 22.13 -60.08
C LYS A 708 -19.86 22.08 -60.20
N THR A 709 -20.51 21.07 -59.64
CA THR A 709 -21.92 21.14 -59.26
C THR A 709 -22.03 22.09 -58.08
N ARG A 710 -22.33 23.35 -58.38
CA ARG A 710 -22.53 24.41 -57.39
C ARG A 710 -23.88 24.17 -56.72
N SER A 711 -23.88 23.59 -55.53
CA SER A 711 -25.10 23.36 -54.74
C SER A 711 -25.77 24.71 -54.40
N ASP A 712 -27.08 24.82 -54.65
CA ASP A 712 -27.85 26.02 -54.31
C ASP A 712 -28.10 26.10 -52.80
N HIS A 713 -27.13 26.70 -52.11
CA HIS A 713 -27.19 26.92 -50.67
C HIS A 713 -28.09 28.11 -50.31
N PRO A 714 -28.96 27.98 -49.30
CA PRO A 714 -29.74 29.09 -48.77
C PRO A 714 -28.91 30.35 -48.49
N LEU A 715 -29.34 31.50 -49.01
CA LEU A 715 -28.63 32.79 -48.93
C LEU A 715 -28.20 33.19 -47.50
N TRP A 716 -28.97 32.79 -46.48
CA TRP A 716 -28.65 33.06 -45.08
C TRP A 716 -27.32 32.44 -44.62
N LEU A 717 -26.84 31.37 -45.24
CA LEU A 717 -25.56 30.73 -44.88
C LEU A 717 -24.38 31.66 -45.13
N GLN A 718 -24.46 32.53 -46.14
CA GLN A 718 -23.41 33.48 -46.49
C GLN A 718 -23.33 34.66 -45.51
N THR A 719 -24.39 34.92 -44.74
CA THR A 719 -24.46 36.03 -43.77
C THR A 719 -24.15 35.61 -42.33
N GLN A 720 -23.99 34.32 -42.04
CA GLN A 720 -23.60 33.83 -40.71
C GLN A 720 -22.09 33.96 -40.45
N LEU A 721 -21.74 34.09 -39.17
CA LEU A 721 -20.34 34.01 -38.71
C LEU A 721 -19.82 32.57 -38.71
N GLU A 722 -20.71 31.66 -38.37
CA GLU A 722 -20.41 30.26 -38.15
C GLU A 722 -20.61 29.46 -39.44
N TYR A 723 -19.74 28.49 -39.70
CA TYR A 723 -19.87 27.61 -40.84
C TYR A 723 -20.92 26.53 -40.51
N TYR A 724 -22.03 26.50 -41.25
CA TYR A 724 -23.06 25.47 -41.13
C TYR A 724 -22.86 24.40 -42.20
N VAL A 725 -23.22 23.15 -41.90
CA VAL A 725 -23.00 22.00 -42.78
C VAL A 725 -24.27 21.14 -42.84
N ARG A 726 -24.65 20.70 -44.06
CA ARG A 726 -25.59 19.58 -44.29
C ARG A 726 -24.82 18.34 -44.74
N VAL A 727 -25.45 17.17 -44.74
CA VAL A 727 -24.87 15.98 -45.40
C VAL A 727 -25.14 16.09 -46.92
N HIS A 728 -24.18 15.67 -47.75
CA HIS A 728 -24.40 15.52 -49.20
C HIS A 728 -25.21 14.24 -49.44
N GLU A 729 -26.27 14.34 -50.24
CA GLU A 729 -27.16 13.24 -50.60
C GLU A 729 -26.53 12.30 -51.64
#